data_AF-A0A955XP16-F1
#
_entry.id   AF-A0A955XP16-F1
#
_cell.length_a   1.000
_cell.length_b   1.000
_cell.length_c   1.000
_cell.angle_alpha   90.00
_cell.angle_beta   90.00
_cell.angle_gamma   90.00
#
_symmetry.space_group_name_H-M   'P 1'
#
loop_
_entity.id
_entity.type
_entity.pdbx_description
1 polymer ?
#
loop_
_entity_poly.entity_id
_entity_poly.type
_entity_poly.pdbx_seq_one_letter_code
_entity_poly.pdbx_strand_id
1 'polypeptide(L)'
;MSGPSSRPLRLQSWIPPSFAWATAPDVFFIDVPLGDPDLVEFISTGVREVTVHGTKTTARAYAALIGKETLRGQLEEAVWAPAKLKPTDARIKAGTKVVAHCHGVFLLPDGKTLCVLVGRSKPVPDAWISPSLKSSADALLLEHQAKVAEFEEGIRRKKQANEQLKERYQSDENFGAWGEAMVAIEELHHRPTVTVEPLLPSIARAAKFPQPTSGDTEKMARAAIAAVAASGWPPSRDGNYVGILPGNAGRRVHGLVSWVPHTGLASYPEVRWAVQRRLPAALRKPRSERMGKPKFDAGTQPVEDSVQIHGFDPTSSDIKDALDDLQLDQSDYRNRVDDVRKDARGQGFEAIAWFQPYHVWTEETWGIYFDARKLDDLALSFLDDFKSARVSGSHSLAALLAFGLTYAHELFHARVEAALSWAEINAQQPRHLRYKDRVYQALRETPDWLEEALANWSAWDWFKAPGIQSLVTRMASNAEGLNRVVEGSLDLAPPGYQEWRLGHQAATWRTFANQLSTGNPKSTSAGIGLPLESALTGPLPYDFQPADIPLRFVGPGVIADRLQSHPATFNVPPRRELERALKHFRHSLDASGGKGGHQKWTGPDQRAFILPTRDPVSTGVFKTFLHHVGIDKATYVRQVRPNL
;
A
#
# COMPACT_ATOMS: atom_id res chain seq x y z
N MET A 1 -33.81 -29.43 7.63
CA MET A 1 -32.73 -28.54 8.11
C MET A 1 -31.40 -29.26 7.91
N SER A 2 -30.70 -28.95 6.81
CA SER A 2 -29.36 -29.47 6.53
C SER A 2 -28.36 -28.80 7.46
N GLY A 3 -27.62 -29.62 8.23
CA GLY A 3 -26.59 -29.13 9.16
C GLY A 3 -25.50 -28.30 8.46
N PRO A 4 -24.76 -27.46 9.22
CA PRO A 4 -23.71 -26.63 8.64
C PRO A 4 -22.65 -27.51 7.96
N SER A 5 -22.49 -27.31 6.66
CA SER A 5 -21.48 -27.98 5.85
C SER A 5 -20.09 -27.76 6.47
N SER A 6 -19.44 -28.83 6.91
CA SER A 6 -18.09 -28.86 7.50
C SER A 6 -16.96 -28.55 6.50
N ARG A 7 -17.28 -28.01 5.33
CA ARG A 7 -16.26 -27.58 4.36
C ARG A 7 -15.51 -26.38 4.93
N PRO A 8 -14.17 -26.41 4.98
CA PRO A 8 -13.40 -25.26 5.42
C PRO A 8 -13.75 -24.04 4.56
N LEU A 9 -14.05 -22.93 5.23
CA LEU A 9 -14.33 -21.66 4.57
C LEU A 9 -13.14 -21.32 3.66
N ARG A 10 -13.42 -21.13 2.37
CA ARG A 10 -12.39 -20.75 1.39
C ARG A 10 -12.31 -19.23 1.34
N LEU A 11 -11.08 -18.71 1.30
CA LEU A 11 -10.84 -17.31 1.00
C LEU A 11 -11.45 -16.99 -0.36
N GLN A 12 -12.38 -16.05 -0.39
CA GLN A 12 -13.10 -15.64 -1.60
C GLN A 12 -12.26 -14.64 -2.41
N SER A 13 -11.10 -15.09 -2.91
CA SER A 13 -10.26 -14.29 -3.80
C SER A 13 -9.52 -15.16 -4.81
N TRP A 14 -9.37 -14.66 -6.04
CA TRP A 14 -8.50 -15.29 -7.04
C TRP A 14 -7.02 -15.03 -6.76
N ILE A 15 -6.69 -13.97 -6.04
CA ILE A 15 -5.31 -13.57 -5.76
C ILE A 15 -4.68 -14.57 -4.77
N PRO A 16 -3.52 -15.16 -5.06
CA PRO A 16 -2.75 -15.91 -4.07
C PRO A 16 -2.38 -14.99 -2.90
N PRO A 17 -2.72 -15.33 -1.65
CA PRO A 17 -2.40 -14.50 -0.50
C PRO A 17 -0.88 -14.48 -0.26
N SER A 18 -0.33 -13.28 -0.04
CA SER A 18 1.05 -13.03 0.32
C SER A 18 1.11 -12.49 1.75
N PHE A 19 1.88 -13.15 2.61
CA PHE A 19 2.02 -12.77 4.02
C PHE A 19 3.41 -12.20 4.29
N ALA A 20 3.44 -11.01 4.87
CA ALA A 20 4.65 -10.44 5.43
C ALA A 20 4.66 -10.67 6.95
N TRP A 21 5.57 -11.52 7.44
CA TRP A 21 5.60 -11.97 8.83
C TRP A 21 6.56 -11.11 9.67
N ALA A 22 6.01 -10.39 10.63
CA ALA A 22 6.76 -9.69 11.66
C ALA A 22 6.81 -10.55 12.94
N THR A 23 8.01 -10.89 13.39
CA THR A 23 8.21 -11.52 14.70
C THR A 23 8.57 -10.46 15.71
N ALA A 24 7.82 -10.40 16.80
CA ALA A 24 8.00 -9.41 17.86
C ALA A 24 8.20 -10.15 19.19
N PRO A 25 9.44 -10.27 19.68
CA PRO A 25 9.75 -11.15 20.80
C PRO A 25 9.19 -10.68 22.14
N ASP A 26 9.06 -9.37 22.34
CA ASP A 26 8.65 -8.77 23.61
C ASP A 26 7.17 -8.37 23.67
N VAL A 27 6.36 -8.81 22.71
CA VAL A 27 4.94 -8.44 22.62
C VAL A 27 4.00 -9.63 22.84
N PHE A 28 2.80 -9.33 23.33
CA PHE A 28 1.70 -10.27 23.50
C PHE A 28 0.36 -9.59 23.17
N PHE A 29 -0.67 -10.40 22.96
CA PHE A 29 -2.02 -9.95 22.64
C PHE A 29 -2.92 -9.94 23.89
N ILE A 30 -3.76 -8.92 24.02
CA ILE A 30 -4.87 -8.85 24.98
C ILE A 30 -6.16 -8.48 24.25
N ASP A 31 -7.29 -9.03 24.69
CA ASP A 31 -8.60 -8.83 24.04
C ASP A 31 -9.50 -7.95 24.88
N VAL A 32 -9.70 -6.71 24.47
CA VAL A 32 -10.38 -5.69 25.28
C VAL A 32 -11.71 -5.31 24.61
N PRO A 33 -12.83 -5.19 25.34
CA PRO A 33 -14.11 -4.75 24.77
C PRO A 33 -14.06 -3.29 24.30
N LEU A 34 -14.86 -2.93 23.28
CA LEU A 34 -14.92 -1.54 22.76
C LEU A 34 -15.28 -0.49 23.82
N GLY A 35 -16.09 -0.87 24.81
CA GLY A 35 -16.55 0.01 25.88
C GLY A 35 -15.54 0.24 26.99
N ASP A 36 -14.33 -0.32 26.89
CA ASP A 36 -13.30 -0.12 27.91
C ASP A 36 -12.77 1.33 27.90
N PRO A 37 -12.89 2.08 29.01
CA PRO A 37 -12.54 3.50 29.05
C PRO A 37 -11.04 3.77 29.05
N ASP A 38 -10.21 2.76 29.35
CA ASP A 38 -8.76 2.89 29.45
C ASP A 38 -8.06 2.83 28.08
N LEU A 39 -8.77 2.39 27.02
CA LEU A 39 -8.21 2.19 25.70
C LEU A 39 -7.75 3.48 25.03
N VAL A 40 -8.57 4.54 25.07
CA VAL A 40 -8.26 5.81 24.39
C VAL A 40 -7.01 6.44 24.97
N GLU A 41 -6.91 6.47 26.30
CA GLU A 41 -5.70 6.94 26.98
C GLU A 41 -4.49 6.08 26.60
N PHE A 42 -4.61 4.76 26.59
CA PHE A 42 -3.48 3.88 26.28
C PHE A 42 -2.99 4.00 24.83
N ILE A 43 -3.89 4.23 23.87
CA ILE A 43 -3.55 4.52 22.47
C ILE A 43 -2.86 5.88 22.36
N SER A 44 -3.40 6.90 23.04
CA SER A 44 -2.88 8.27 23.01
C SER A 44 -1.50 8.36 23.66
N THR A 45 -1.36 7.97 24.93
CA THR A 45 -0.09 8.07 25.66
C THR A 45 0.94 7.06 25.17
N GLY A 46 0.48 5.93 24.63
CA GLY A 46 1.31 4.79 24.21
C GLY A 46 1.92 4.00 25.37
N VAL A 47 1.58 4.35 26.61
CA VAL A 47 2.19 3.80 27.82
C VAL A 47 1.21 3.75 28.98
N ARG A 48 1.26 2.68 29.77
CA ARG A 48 0.50 2.54 31.01
C ARG A 48 1.36 1.92 32.09
N GLU A 49 1.36 2.54 33.27
CA GLU A 49 2.05 2.01 34.44
C GLU A 49 1.10 1.11 35.24
N VAL A 50 1.55 -0.11 35.54
CA VAL A 50 0.83 -1.09 36.34
C VAL A 50 1.56 -1.25 37.66
N THR A 51 0.90 -0.90 38.76
CA THR A 51 1.48 -1.05 40.10
C THR A 51 1.15 -2.44 40.63
N VAL A 52 2.16 -3.20 41.05
CA VAL A 52 1.93 -4.55 41.55
C VAL A 52 1.27 -4.52 42.92
N HIS A 53 0.00 -4.93 42.97
CA HIS A 53 -0.77 -5.06 44.20
C HIS A 53 -0.59 -6.46 44.82
N GLY A 54 0.34 -6.59 45.77
CA GLY A 54 0.47 -7.79 46.59
C GLY A 54 0.98 -9.02 45.84
N THR A 55 0.25 -10.13 45.94
CA THR A 55 0.62 -11.43 45.35
C THR A 55 -0.13 -11.69 44.03
N LYS A 56 0.31 -12.70 43.26
CA LYS A 56 -0.42 -13.16 42.06
C LYS A 56 -1.90 -13.48 42.34
N THR A 57 -2.22 -14.03 43.51
CA THR A 57 -3.59 -14.33 43.92
C THR A 57 -4.39 -13.05 44.15
N THR A 58 -3.77 -12.05 44.79
CA THR A 58 -4.35 -10.72 45.01
C THR A 58 -4.63 -10.01 43.68
N ALA A 59 -3.69 -10.05 42.73
CA ALA A 59 -3.86 -9.46 41.41
C ALA A 59 -5.01 -10.11 40.63
N ARG A 60 -5.18 -11.44 40.71
CA ARG A 60 -6.32 -12.14 40.10
C ARG A 60 -7.66 -11.78 40.74
N ALA A 61 -7.69 -11.59 42.06
CA ALA A 61 -8.88 -11.14 42.76
C ALA A 61 -9.23 -9.69 42.36
N TYR A 62 -8.22 -8.82 42.28
CA TYR A 62 -8.39 -7.45 41.84
C TYR A 62 -8.88 -7.36 40.38
N ALA A 63 -8.26 -8.11 39.45
CA ALA A 63 -8.70 -8.24 38.06
C ALA A 63 -10.15 -8.74 37.96
N ALA A 64 -10.58 -9.64 38.85
CA ALA A 64 -11.97 -10.09 38.91
C ALA A 64 -12.94 -9.00 39.38
N LEU A 65 -12.50 -8.09 40.26
CA LEU A 65 -13.32 -6.98 40.76
C LEU A 65 -13.49 -5.88 39.71
N ILE A 66 -12.44 -5.57 38.95
CA ILE A 66 -12.47 -4.51 37.92
C ILE A 66 -12.95 -5.01 36.55
N GLY A 67 -13.11 -6.33 36.37
CA GLY A 67 -13.43 -6.99 35.10
C GLY A 67 -12.18 -7.57 34.44
N LYS A 68 -12.17 -8.89 34.21
CA LYS A 68 -10.97 -9.61 33.70
C LYS A 68 -10.70 -9.34 32.24
N GLU A 69 -11.73 -8.96 31.51
CA GLU A 69 -11.75 -8.59 30.10
C GLU A 69 -11.24 -7.16 29.88
N THR A 70 -11.23 -6.32 30.91
CA THR A 70 -10.75 -4.93 30.80
C THR A 70 -9.25 -4.87 30.52
N LEU A 71 -8.80 -3.78 29.90
CA LEU A 71 -7.39 -3.49 29.67
C LEU A 71 -6.62 -3.57 31.00
N ARG A 72 -7.13 -2.91 32.04
CA ARG A 72 -6.51 -2.91 33.37
C ARG A 72 -6.47 -4.31 33.98
N GLY A 73 -7.57 -5.06 33.94
CA GLY A 73 -7.63 -6.44 34.45
C GLY A 73 -6.61 -7.37 33.77
N GLN A 74 -6.47 -7.28 32.45
CA GLN A 74 -5.50 -8.11 31.72
C GLN A 74 -4.04 -7.71 31.96
N LEU A 75 -3.77 -6.41 32.10
CA LEU A 75 -2.43 -5.92 32.42
C LEU A 75 -2.00 -6.34 33.83
N GLU A 76 -2.90 -6.28 34.82
CA GLU A 76 -2.66 -6.76 36.20
C GLU A 76 -2.25 -8.24 36.22
N GLU A 77 -2.93 -9.09 35.45
CA GLU A 77 -2.52 -10.49 35.33
C GLU A 77 -1.20 -10.67 34.55
N ALA A 78 -0.98 -9.84 33.53
CA ALA A 78 0.20 -9.92 32.66
C ALA A 78 1.51 -9.65 33.40
N VAL A 79 1.51 -8.79 34.42
CA VAL A 79 2.70 -8.49 35.24
C VAL A 79 3.22 -9.73 35.98
N TRP A 80 2.39 -10.75 36.17
CA TRP A 80 2.80 -12.00 36.83
C TRP A 80 3.25 -13.11 35.87
N ALA A 81 3.21 -12.87 34.55
CA ALA A 81 3.54 -13.85 33.53
C ALA A 81 4.90 -13.54 32.86
N PRO A 82 5.93 -14.42 32.99
CA PRO A 82 7.23 -14.26 32.32
C PRO A 82 7.18 -14.15 30.80
N ALA A 83 6.12 -14.66 30.17
CA ALA A 83 5.91 -14.53 28.72
C ALA A 83 5.19 -13.23 28.33
N LYS A 84 4.74 -12.41 29.31
CA LYS A 84 4.00 -11.15 29.11
C LYS A 84 4.78 -9.97 29.71
N LEU A 85 4.38 -9.41 30.86
CA LEU A 85 5.00 -8.20 31.43
C LEU A 85 5.93 -8.46 32.62
N LYS A 86 6.00 -9.68 33.17
CA LYS A 86 6.90 -9.95 34.30
C LYS A 86 8.35 -9.67 33.91
N PRO A 87 9.08 -8.77 34.61
CA PRO A 87 10.49 -8.53 34.35
C PRO A 87 11.31 -9.81 34.48
N THR A 88 12.26 -10.03 33.57
CA THR A 88 13.05 -11.27 33.49
C THR A 88 14.01 -11.42 34.67
N ASP A 89 14.56 -10.30 35.15
CA ASP A 89 15.68 -10.28 36.11
C ASP A 89 15.33 -9.73 37.50
N ALA A 90 14.06 -9.37 37.75
CA ALA A 90 13.65 -8.73 39.01
C ALA A 90 12.65 -9.57 39.82
N ARG A 91 12.90 -9.70 41.12
CA ARG A 91 11.90 -10.19 42.08
C ARG A 91 10.80 -9.13 42.21
N ILE A 92 9.65 -9.38 41.61
CA ILE A 92 8.47 -8.53 41.76
C ILE A 92 8.04 -8.49 43.24
N LYS A 93 7.97 -7.29 43.82
CA LYS A 93 7.41 -7.03 45.15
C LYS A 93 6.20 -6.11 45.03
N ALA A 94 5.34 -6.11 46.04
CA ALA A 94 4.25 -5.14 46.12
C ALA A 94 4.81 -3.70 45.99
N GLY A 95 4.13 -2.85 45.21
CA GLY A 95 4.56 -1.48 44.90
C GLY A 95 5.56 -1.37 43.76
N THR A 96 6.00 -2.48 43.14
CA THR A 96 6.81 -2.44 41.91
C THR A 96 5.96 -1.87 40.77
N LYS A 97 6.48 -0.87 40.06
CA LYS A 97 5.84 -0.28 38.87
C LYS A 97 6.36 -0.96 37.61
N VAL A 98 5.46 -1.52 36.82
CA VAL A 98 5.79 -2.16 35.55
C VAL A 98 5.13 -1.39 34.42
N VAL A 99 5.93 -1.03 33.42
CA VAL A 99 5.46 -0.23 32.29
C VAL A 99 5.03 -1.15 31.16
N ALA A 100 3.80 -0.95 30.68
CA ALA A 100 3.26 -1.57 29.49
C ALA A 100 3.27 -0.54 28.35
N HIS A 101 3.77 -0.94 27.19
CA HIS A 101 3.76 -0.10 25.99
C HIS A 101 2.71 -0.59 24.99
N CYS A 102 1.97 0.35 24.40
CA CYS A 102 1.01 0.05 23.34
C CYS A 102 1.76 -0.02 22.00
N HIS A 103 1.77 -1.20 21.37
CA HIS A 103 2.44 -1.44 20.09
C HIS A 103 1.48 -1.36 18.89
N GLY A 104 0.20 -1.67 19.10
CA GLY A 104 -0.81 -1.77 18.04
C GLY A 104 -2.20 -2.04 18.60
N VAL A 105 -3.23 -1.62 17.87
CA VAL A 105 -4.63 -1.88 18.21
C VAL A 105 -5.37 -2.31 16.97
N PHE A 106 -6.11 -3.43 17.07
CA PHE A 106 -6.80 -4.02 15.94
C PHE A 106 -8.23 -4.40 16.29
N LEU A 107 -9.18 -4.09 15.41
CA LEU A 107 -10.56 -4.56 15.52
C LEU A 107 -10.61 -6.05 15.14
N LEU A 108 -11.32 -6.86 15.94
CA LEU A 108 -11.55 -8.28 15.67
C LEU A 108 -12.88 -8.52 14.93
N PRO A 109 -13.07 -9.71 14.31
CA PRO A 109 -14.22 -9.99 13.44
C PRO A 109 -15.60 -9.90 14.12
N ASP A 110 -15.67 -10.01 15.44
CA ASP A 110 -16.93 -9.87 16.18
C ASP A 110 -17.47 -8.44 16.22
N GLY A 111 -16.66 -7.45 15.83
CA GLY A 111 -17.02 -6.03 15.86
C GLY A 111 -17.23 -5.47 17.26
N LYS A 112 -16.85 -6.20 18.32
CA LYS A 112 -17.09 -5.85 19.73
C LYS A 112 -15.83 -5.90 20.59
N THR A 113 -14.76 -6.50 20.07
CA THR A 113 -13.51 -6.69 20.78
C THR A 113 -12.34 -6.15 19.95
N LEU A 114 -11.41 -5.49 20.64
CA LEU A 114 -10.13 -5.10 20.10
C LEU A 114 -9.05 -6.06 20.60
N CYS A 115 -8.14 -6.43 19.70
CA CYS A 115 -6.86 -7.03 20.06
C CYS A 115 -5.83 -5.91 20.21
N VAL A 116 -5.37 -5.68 21.45
CA VAL A 116 -4.28 -4.74 21.74
C VAL A 116 -2.97 -5.52 21.81
N LEU A 117 -1.97 -5.03 21.08
CA LEU A 117 -0.60 -5.52 21.10
C LEU A 117 0.16 -4.76 22.18
N VAL A 118 0.65 -5.48 23.19
CA VAL A 118 1.33 -4.89 24.35
C VAL A 118 2.74 -5.43 24.44
N GLY A 119 3.71 -4.56 24.72
CA GLY A 119 5.11 -4.95 24.92
C GLY A 119 5.76 -4.33 26.15
N ARG A 120 6.91 -4.88 26.55
CA ARG A 120 7.76 -4.34 27.65
C ARG A 120 8.65 -3.19 27.21
N SER A 121 9.02 -3.17 25.94
CA SER A 121 9.87 -2.16 25.34
C SER A 121 9.01 -1.16 24.58
N LYS A 122 9.55 0.06 24.42
CA LYS A 122 8.91 1.08 23.60
C LYS A 122 8.83 0.59 22.15
N PRO A 123 7.69 0.74 21.45
CA PRO A 123 7.61 0.40 20.03
C PRO A 123 8.56 1.28 19.21
N VAL A 124 9.02 0.73 18.09
CA VAL A 124 9.64 1.53 17.03
C VAL A 124 8.57 2.50 16.50
N PRO A 125 8.91 3.75 16.15
CA PRO A 125 7.96 4.67 15.52
C PRO A 125 7.23 4.00 14.34
N ASP A 126 5.92 4.26 14.23
CA ASP A 126 5.03 3.75 13.17
C ASP A 126 4.92 2.22 13.03
N ALA A 127 5.25 1.44 14.07
CA ALA A 127 5.23 -0.01 14.02
C ALA A 127 3.86 -0.59 13.62
N TRP A 128 2.84 -0.44 14.47
CA TRP A 128 1.47 -0.92 14.20
C TRP A 128 0.35 -0.01 14.70
N ILE A 129 0.67 1.21 15.13
CA ILE A 129 -0.31 2.28 15.37
C ILE A 129 -0.09 3.30 14.26
N SER A 130 -1.13 3.59 13.48
CA SER A 130 -1.03 4.62 12.45
C SER A 130 -0.94 6.01 13.10
N PRO A 131 -0.21 6.97 12.48
CA PRO A 131 -0.21 8.36 12.93
C PRO A 131 -1.63 8.94 13.04
N SER A 132 -2.51 8.59 12.10
CA SER A 132 -3.92 9.03 12.12
C SER A 132 -4.67 8.52 13.34
N LEU A 133 -4.54 7.23 13.69
CA LEU A 133 -5.18 6.65 14.87
C LEU A 133 -4.66 7.34 16.14
N LYS A 134 -3.35 7.56 16.22
CA LYS A 134 -2.74 8.24 17.36
C LYS A 134 -3.25 9.68 17.50
N SER A 135 -3.23 10.48 16.43
CA SER A 135 -3.70 11.86 16.47
C SER A 135 -5.19 11.95 16.82
N SER A 136 -6.03 11.05 16.30
CA SER A 136 -7.44 10.98 16.68
C SER A 136 -7.63 10.61 18.15
N ALA A 137 -6.84 9.68 18.69
CA ALA A 137 -6.87 9.32 20.10
C ALA A 137 -6.41 10.48 21.00
N ASP A 138 -5.36 11.20 20.60
CA ASP A 138 -4.86 12.38 21.32
C ASP A 138 -5.93 13.47 21.40
N ALA A 139 -6.63 13.75 20.28
CA ALA A 139 -7.72 14.71 20.24
C ALA A 139 -8.92 14.28 21.11
N LEU A 140 -9.31 13.01 21.03
CA LEU A 140 -10.42 12.46 21.80
C LEU A 140 -10.12 12.44 23.31
N LEU A 141 -8.88 12.12 23.70
CA LEU A 141 -8.43 12.18 25.09
C LEU A 141 -8.48 13.61 25.62
N LEU A 142 -8.01 14.59 24.85
CA LEU A 142 -8.02 16.00 25.24
C LEU A 142 -9.47 16.50 25.47
N GLU A 143 -10.39 16.16 24.56
CA GLU A 143 -11.81 16.48 24.72
C GLU A 143 -12.40 15.84 25.97
N HIS A 144 -12.08 14.57 26.23
CA HIS A 144 -12.51 13.86 27.43
C HIS A 144 -11.99 14.52 28.71
N GLN A 145 -10.70 14.87 28.76
CA GLN A 145 -10.09 15.56 29.89
C GLN A 145 -10.76 16.90 30.19
N ALA A 146 -11.12 17.67 29.15
CA ALA A 146 -11.87 18.92 29.31
C ALA A 146 -13.25 18.68 29.94
N LYS A 147 -13.99 17.65 29.48
CA LYS A 147 -15.30 17.29 30.05
C LYS A 147 -15.19 16.81 31.49
N VAL A 148 -14.16 16.03 31.83
CA VAL A 148 -13.91 15.59 33.21
C VAL A 148 -13.59 16.78 34.10
N ALA A 149 -12.76 17.72 33.65
CA ALA A 149 -12.44 18.92 34.42
C ALA A 149 -13.69 19.81 34.68
N GLU A 150 -14.55 19.97 33.66
CA GLU A 150 -15.83 20.68 33.81
C GLU A 150 -16.75 19.98 34.81
N PHE A 151 -16.85 18.65 34.72
CA PHE A 151 -17.61 17.83 35.66
C PHE A 151 -17.08 17.94 37.10
N GLU A 152 -15.77 17.80 37.30
CA GLU A 152 -15.13 17.91 38.62
C GLU A 152 -15.32 19.31 39.23
N GLU A 153 -15.24 20.36 38.42
CA GLU A 153 -15.54 21.74 38.86
C GLU A 153 -17.03 21.90 39.23
N GLY A 154 -17.94 21.30 38.46
CA GLY A 154 -19.37 21.26 38.78
C GLY A 154 -19.66 20.55 40.11
N ILE A 155 -19.06 19.38 40.32
CA ILE A 155 -19.15 18.63 41.57
C ILE A 155 -18.56 19.43 42.74
N ARG A 156 -17.41 20.09 42.55
CA ARG A 156 -16.79 20.95 43.57
C ARG A 156 -17.71 22.07 44.00
N ARG A 157 -18.37 22.75 43.05
CA ARG A 157 -19.38 23.79 43.34
C ARG A 157 -20.57 23.25 44.11
N LYS A 158 -21.06 22.05 43.76
CA LYS A 158 -22.16 21.38 44.48
C LYS A 158 -21.78 21.02 45.91
N LYS A 159 -20.57 20.49 46.13
CA LYS A 159 -20.04 20.21 47.47
C LYS A 159 -19.98 21.50 48.32
N GLN A 160 -19.45 22.58 47.77
CA GLN A 160 -19.39 23.88 48.46
C GLN A 160 -20.79 24.44 48.77
N ALA A 161 -21.76 24.32 47.85
CA ALA A 161 -23.14 24.74 48.10
C ALA A 161 -23.81 23.90 49.20
N ASN A 162 -23.58 22.59 49.21
CA ASN A 162 -24.08 21.69 50.25
C ASN A 162 -23.46 22.00 51.62
N GLU A 163 -22.17 22.30 51.70
CA GLU A 163 -21.51 22.75 52.93
C GLU A 163 -22.12 24.05 53.45
N GLN A 164 -22.32 25.05 52.58
CA GLN A 164 -22.98 26.31 52.94
C GLN A 164 -24.43 26.14 53.40
N LEU A 165 -25.17 25.19 52.82
CA LEU A 165 -26.52 24.83 53.25
C LEU A 165 -26.49 24.15 54.63
N LYS A 166 -25.54 23.24 54.86
CA LYS A 166 -25.34 22.56 56.15
C LYS A 166 -25.01 23.55 57.26
N GLU A 167 -24.20 24.57 56.97
CA GLU A 167 -23.90 25.67 57.89
C GLU A 167 -25.12 26.55 58.21
N ARG A 168 -26.06 26.72 57.26
CA ARG A 168 -27.29 27.50 57.47
C ARG A 168 -28.38 26.77 58.25
N TYR A 169 -28.43 25.44 58.18
CA TYR A 169 -29.48 24.60 58.77
C TYR A 169 -28.92 23.66 59.85
N GLN A 170 -28.18 24.21 60.82
CA GLN A 170 -27.48 23.45 61.88
C GLN A 170 -28.37 22.51 62.73
N SER A 171 -29.70 22.58 62.65
CA SER A 171 -30.63 21.81 63.48
C SER A 171 -31.23 20.56 62.83
N ASP A 172 -30.90 20.23 61.58
CA ASP A 172 -31.54 19.11 60.85
C ASP A 172 -30.49 18.14 60.26
N GLU A 173 -30.04 17.17 61.06
CA GLU A 173 -28.98 16.20 60.71
C GLU A 173 -29.31 15.37 59.45
N ASN A 174 -30.59 15.17 59.12
CA ASN A 174 -31.02 14.38 57.98
C ASN A 174 -30.80 15.07 56.62
N PHE A 175 -30.70 16.40 56.59
CA PHE A 175 -30.56 17.15 55.33
C PHE A 175 -29.13 17.08 54.75
N GLY A 176 -28.11 17.08 55.62
CA GLY A 176 -26.70 16.98 55.21
C GLY A 176 -26.35 15.64 54.57
N ALA A 177 -26.86 14.53 55.14
CA ALA A 177 -26.62 13.19 54.64
C ALA A 177 -27.22 12.96 53.23
N TRP A 178 -28.36 13.57 52.94
CA TRP A 178 -29.02 13.47 51.63
C TRP A 178 -28.26 14.25 50.54
N GLY A 179 -27.74 15.43 50.87
CA GLY A 179 -26.90 16.23 49.95
C GLY A 179 -25.57 15.54 49.62
N GLU A 180 -24.91 14.96 50.62
CA GLU A 180 -23.67 14.17 50.43
C GLU A 180 -23.94 12.90 49.59
N ALA A 181 -25.04 12.19 49.85
CA ALA A 181 -25.45 11.01 49.07
C ALA A 181 -25.76 11.36 47.61
N MET A 182 -26.44 12.48 47.35
CA MET A 182 -26.74 12.93 45.97
C MET A 182 -25.47 13.28 45.19
N VAL A 183 -24.50 13.94 45.81
CA VAL A 183 -23.20 14.21 45.18
C VAL A 183 -22.44 12.92 44.92
N ALA A 184 -22.45 11.97 45.85
CA ALA A 184 -21.80 10.66 45.67
C ALA A 184 -22.44 9.85 44.52
N ILE A 185 -23.78 9.88 44.40
CA ILE A 185 -24.49 9.24 43.28
C ILE A 185 -24.11 9.92 41.95
N GLU A 186 -24.04 11.25 41.93
CA GLU A 186 -23.68 12.01 40.73
C GLU A 186 -22.22 11.75 40.31
N GLU A 187 -21.28 11.75 41.26
CA GLU A 187 -19.88 11.37 41.04
C GLU A 187 -19.74 9.95 40.47
N LEU A 188 -20.62 9.03 40.88
CA LEU A 188 -20.52 7.62 40.51
C LEU A 188 -21.22 7.29 39.19
N HIS A 189 -22.28 8.03 38.81
CA HIS A 189 -23.12 7.71 37.64
C HIS A 189 -23.04 8.72 36.49
N HIS A 190 -22.57 9.94 36.75
CA HIS A 190 -22.55 11.02 35.74
C HIS A 190 -21.15 11.47 35.35
N ARG A 191 -20.10 10.85 35.91
CA ARG A 191 -18.73 11.12 35.49
C ARG A 191 -18.60 10.79 33.99
N PRO A 192 -18.12 11.73 33.16
CA PRO A 192 -17.91 11.47 31.74
C PRO A 192 -17.04 10.22 31.53
N THR A 193 -17.39 9.41 30.54
CA THR A 193 -16.59 8.25 30.10
C THR A 193 -16.20 8.44 28.64
N VAL A 194 -15.01 7.97 28.27
CA VAL A 194 -14.55 7.93 26.88
C VAL A 194 -14.57 6.49 26.38
N THR A 195 -14.95 6.27 25.12
CA THR A 195 -14.91 4.96 24.47
C THR A 195 -14.12 5.05 23.18
N VAL A 196 -13.72 3.90 22.65
CA VAL A 196 -12.91 3.81 21.43
C VAL A 196 -13.76 3.93 20.15
N GLU A 197 -15.09 3.99 20.26
CA GLU A 197 -16.02 3.97 19.13
C GLU A 197 -15.72 5.05 18.06
N PRO A 198 -15.40 6.32 18.42
CA PRO A 198 -15.05 7.34 17.43
C PRO A 198 -13.76 7.03 16.65
N LEU A 199 -12.91 6.12 17.17
CA LEU A 199 -11.64 5.75 16.56
C LEU A 199 -11.76 4.54 15.61
N LEU A 200 -12.90 3.85 15.58
CA LEU A 200 -13.10 2.63 14.77
C LEU A 200 -12.73 2.79 13.28
N PRO A 201 -13.01 3.93 12.60
CA PRO A 201 -12.60 4.11 11.21
C PRO A 201 -11.09 4.13 10.99
N SER A 202 -10.32 4.50 12.03
CA SER A 202 -8.85 4.57 12.00
C SER A 202 -8.17 3.30 12.51
N ILE A 203 -8.93 2.36 13.09
CA ILE A 203 -8.40 1.11 13.64
C ILE A 203 -8.26 0.07 12.53
N ALA A 204 -7.07 -0.52 12.42
CA ALA A 204 -6.80 -1.61 11.49
C ALA A 204 -7.61 -2.86 11.86
N ARG A 205 -8.03 -3.62 10.85
CA ARG A 205 -8.76 -4.87 11.04
C ARG A 205 -7.80 -6.05 11.13
N ALA A 206 -8.11 -7.03 11.97
CA ALA A 206 -7.30 -8.24 12.07
C ALA A 206 -8.10 -9.48 12.52
N ALA A 207 -7.56 -10.65 12.24
CA ALA A 207 -8.07 -11.94 12.71
C ALA A 207 -6.98 -12.71 13.44
N LYS A 208 -7.35 -13.42 14.51
CA LYS A 208 -6.43 -14.31 15.23
C LYS A 208 -6.42 -15.69 14.59
N PHE A 209 -5.27 -16.35 14.64
CA PHE A 209 -5.13 -17.73 14.18
C PHE A 209 -4.20 -18.51 15.12
N PRO A 210 -4.38 -19.83 15.26
CA PRO A 210 -3.48 -20.66 16.06
C PRO A 210 -2.10 -20.73 15.40
N GLN A 211 -1.04 -20.38 16.14
CA GLN A 211 0.33 -20.48 15.63
C GLN A 211 0.82 -21.93 15.71
N PRO A 212 1.27 -22.54 14.59
CA PRO A 212 1.82 -23.89 14.61
C PRO A 212 3.11 -23.96 15.44
N THR A 213 3.27 -25.02 16.24
CA THR A 213 4.48 -25.25 17.06
C THR A 213 5.72 -25.58 16.22
N SER A 214 5.56 -26.04 14.98
CA SER A 214 6.65 -26.52 14.13
C SER A 214 7.43 -25.43 13.40
N GLY A 215 7.09 -24.14 13.61
CA GLY A 215 7.70 -23.01 12.87
C GLY A 215 7.49 -23.07 11.36
N ASP A 216 6.55 -23.90 10.90
CA ASP A 216 6.28 -24.19 9.49
C ASP A 216 5.46 -23.04 8.89
N THR A 217 6.10 -22.27 8.00
CA THR A 217 5.53 -21.09 7.37
C THR A 217 4.32 -21.40 6.50
N GLU A 218 4.25 -22.58 5.89
CA GLU A 218 3.11 -22.98 5.06
C GLU A 218 1.91 -23.37 5.92
N LYS A 219 2.13 -24.08 7.03
CA LYS A 219 1.07 -24.33 8.02
C LYS A 219 0.56 -23.03 8.63
N MET A 220 1.48 -22.10 8.89
CA MET A 220 1.15 -20.78 9.43
C MET A 220 0.32 -19.96 8.43
N ALA A 221 0.73 -19.90 7.16
CA ALA A 221 -0.04 -19.25 6.11
C ALA A 221 -1.42 -19.88 5.96
N ARG A 222 -1.55 -21.22 5.97
CA ARG A 222 -2.85 -21.90 5.91
C ARG A 222 -3.77 -21.53 7.09
N ALA A 223 -3.23 -21.47 8.30
CA ALA A 223 -3.99 -21.05 9.48
C ALA A 223 -4.47 -19.60 9.37
N ALA A 224 -3.60 -18.70 8.90
CA ALA A 224 -3.97 -17.30 8.66
C ALA A 224 -5.02 -17.16 7.55
N ILE A 225 -4.89 -17.88 6.42
CA ILE A 225 -5.89 -17.89 5.34
C ILE A 225 -7.25 -18.34 5.87
N ALA A 226 -7.29 -19.39 6.70
CA ALA A 226 -8.52 -19.87 7.30
C ALA A 226 -9.14 -18.81 8.24
N ALA A 227 -8.33 -18.09 9.01
CA ALA A 227 -8.81 -17.01 9.87
C ALA A 227 -9.33 -15.81 9.08
N VAL A 228 -8.66 -15.42 7.98
CA VAL A 228 -9.16 -14.38 7.06
C VAL A 228 -10.51 -14.82 6.49
N ALA A 229 -10.62 -16.04 5.97
CA ALA A 229 -11.87 -16.56 5.40
C ALA A 229 -12.99 -16.66 6.44
N ALA A 230 -12.68 -16.97 7.70
CA ALA A 230 -13.64 -17.04 8.80
C ALA A 230 -14.03 -15.67 9.36
N SER A 231 -13.28 -14.60 9.07
CA SER A 231 -13.57 -13.26 9.59
C SER A 231 -14.87 -12.64 9.06
N GLY A 232 -15.37 -13.13 7.91
CA GLY A 232 -16.51 -12.52 7.22
C GLY A 232 -16.21 -11.18 6.55
N TRP A 233 -14.99 -10.65 6.67
CA TRP A 233 -14.57 -9.46 5.94
C TRP A 233 -14.06 -9.81 4.53
N PRO A 234 -14.21 -8.89 3.56
CA PRO A 234 -13.62 -9.04 2.25
C PRO A 234 -12.09 -9.21 2.30
N PRO A 235 -11.51 -9.91 1.31
CA PRO A 235 -10.06 -10.07 1.19
C PRO A 235 -9.36 -8.72 0.93
N SER A 236 -8.02 -8.72 1.02
CA SER A 236 -7.21 -7.58 0.59
C SER A 236 -7.34 -7.35 -0.93
N ARG A 237 -7.37 -6.07 -1.36
CA ARG A 237 -7.43 -5.65 -2.77
C ARG A 237 -6.34 -6.29 -3.63
N ASP A 238 -5.13 -6.41 -3.08
CA ASP A 238 -3.90 -6.83 -3.74
C ASP A 238 -3.40 -8.21 -3.27
N GLY A 239 -4.15 -8.87 -2.38
CA GLY A 239 -3.76 -10.13 -1.76
C GLY A 239 -2.62 -10.04 -0.75
N ASN A 240 -2.19 -8.84 -0.32
CA ASN A 240 -1.18 -8.67 0.72
C ASN A 240 -1.78 -8.65 2.12
N TYR A 241 -1.11 -9.35 3.05
CA TYR A 241 -1.50 -9.47 4.45
C TYR A 241 -0.27 -9.27 5.34
N VAL A 242 -0.46 -8.66 6.50
CA VAL A 242 0.58 -8.51 7.53
C VAL A 242 0.32 -9.48 8.65
N GLY A 243 1.26 -10.38 8.91
CA GLY A 243 1.19 -11.33 10.01
C GLY A 243 2.09 -10.91 11.16
N ILE A 244 1.56 -10.91 12.39
CA ILE A 244 2.28 -10.55 13.61
C ILE A 244 2.37 -11.79 14.50
N LEU A 245 3.60 -12.17 14.84
CA LEU A 245 3.91 -13.35 15.63
C LEU A 245 4.61 -12.92 16.94
N PRO A 246 4.03 -13.21 18.12
CA PRO A 246 4.69 -12.98 19.39
C PRO A 246 5.83 -14.00 19.56
N GLY A 247 7.00 -13.60 20.06
CA GLY A 247 8.20 -14.45 19.98
C GLY A 247 8.27 -15.59 21.00
N ASN A 248 7.46 -15.59 22.06
CA ASN A 248 7.43 -16.71 23.01
C ASN A 248 6.45 -17.80 22.55
N ALA A 249 6.95 -18.75 21.75
CA ALA A 249 6.26 -19.96 21.30
C ALA A 249 5.96 -20.95 22.45
N GLY A 250 5.08 -20.58 23.37
CA GLY A 250 4.48 -21.51 24.33
C GLY A 250 3.44 -22.44 23.67
N ARG A 251 2.92 -23.43 24.42
CA ARG A 251 1.74 -24.19 23.99
C ARG A 251 0.54 -23.24 23.92
N ARG A 252 -0.13 -23.15 22.75
CA ARG A 252 -1.33 -22.32 22.45
C ARG A 252 -1.09 -20.82 22.22
N VAL A 253 0.00 -20.48 21.52
CA VAL A 253 0.19 -19.11 21.04
C VAL A 253 -0.69 -18.86 19.82
N HIS A 254 -1.29 -17.69 19.77
CA HIS A 254 -2.01 -17.22 18.58
C HIS A 254 -1.11 -16.23 17.85
N GLY A 255 -1.18 -16.23 16.52
CA GLY A 255 -0.72 -15.12 15.70
C GLY A 255 -1.88 -14.20 15.35
N LEU A 256 -1.54 -13.02 14.84
CA LEU A 256 -2.52 -12.05 14.34
C LEU A 256 -2.25 -11.80 12.86
N VAL A 257 -3.29 -11.79 12.03
CA VAL A 257 -3.19 -11.37 10.62
C VAL A 257 -4.03 -10.12 10.42
N SER A 258 -3.44 -9.06 9.89
CA SER A 258 -4.08 -7.77 9.62
C SER A 258 -4.03 -7.44 8.13
N TRP A 259 -5.09 -6.80 7.63
CA TRP A 259 -5.22 -6.31 6.26
C TRP A 259 -6.27 -5.21 6.18
N VAL A 260 -6.35 -4.54 5.03
CA VAL A 260 -7.40 -3.59 4.71
C VAL A 260 -8.44 -4.31 3.85
N PRO A 261 -9.66 -4.59 4.35
CA PRO A 261 -10.69 -5.24 3.54
C PRO A 261 -11.15 -4.37 2.39
N HIS A 262 -11.20 -4.95 1.19
CA HIS A 262 -11.63 -4.26 -0.02
C HIS A 262 -13.11 -4.50 -0.30
N THR A 263 -13.94 -3.46 -0.18
CA THR A 263 -15.38 -3.52 -0.45
C THR A 263 -15.77 -2.97 -1.82
N GLY A 264 -14.79 -2.55 -2.63
CA GLY A 264 -15.02 -1.99 -3.96
C GLY A 264 -15.30 -3.03 -5.03
N LEU A 265 -15.22 -2.61 -6.30
CA LEU A 265 -15.25 -3.51 -7.45
C LEU A 265 -14.06 -4.48 -7.42
N ALA A 266 -14.17 -5.61 -8.12
CA ALA A 266 -13.06 -6.54 -8.26
C ALA A 266 -11.80 -5.81 -8.77
N SER A 267 -10.68 -5.99 -8.08
CA SER A 267 -9.43 -5.32 -8.44
C SER A 267 -8.85 -5.90 -9.72
N TYR A 268 -8.11 -5.11 -10.50
CA TYR A 268 -7.42 -5.62 -11.69
C TYR A 268 -6.49 -6.81 -11.37
N PRO A 269 -5.72 -6.82 -10.26
CA PRO A 269 -5.01 -8.02 -9.83
C PRO A 269 -5.91 -9.26 -9.68
N GLU A 270 -7.11 -9.12 -9.13
CA GLU A 270 -8.07 -10.22 -9.01
C GLU A 270 -8.56 -10.71 -10.37
N VAL A 271 -8.92 -9.78 -11.27
CA VAL A 271 -9.29 -10.07 -12.67
C VAL A 271 -8.18 -10.86 -13.37
N ARG A 272 -6.93 -10.39 -13.29
CA ARG A 272 -5.78 -11.04 -13.89
C ARG A 272 -5.57 -12.46 -13.36
N TRP A 273 -5.62 -12.65 -12.04
CA TRP A 273 -5.51 -13.99 -11.44
C TRP A 273 -6.67 -14.91 -11.81
N ALA A 274 -7.87 -14.37 -11.98
CA ALA A 274 -9.01 -15.11 -12.47
C ALA A 274 -8.79 -15.61 -13.92
N VAL A 275 -8.32 -14.75 -14.84
CA VAL A 275 -7.93 -15.16 -16.21
C VAL A 275 -6.90 -16.28 -16.16
N GLN A 276 -5.81 -16.10 -15.41
CA GLN A 276 -4.74 -17.10 -15.36
C GLN A 276 -5.20 -18.47 -14.88
N ARG A 277 -6.13 -18.51 -13.91
CA ARG A 277 -6.63 -19.76 -13.32
C ARG A 277 -7.79 -20.39 -14.10
N ARG A 278 -8.69 -19.57 -14.65
CA ARG A 278 -9.92 -20.05 -15.31
C ARG A 278 -9.78 -20.19 -16.81
N LEU A 279 -8.93 -19.38 -17.43
CA LEU A 279 -8.79 -19.30 -18.87
C LEU A 279 -7.32 -19.42 -19.30
N PRO A 280 -6.63 -20.53 -18.97
CA PRO A 280 -5.23 -20.71 -19.33
C PRO A 280 -4.97 -20.74 -20.85
N ALA A 281 -6.00 -20.86 -21.68
CA ALA A 281 -5.92 -20.75 -23.14
C ALA A 281 -5.79 -19.30 -23.64
N ALA A 282 -6.10 -18.30 -22.82
CA ALA A 282 -5.87 -16.89 -23.13
C ALA A 282 -4.39 -16.48 -22.99
N LEU A 283 -3.59 -17.32 -22.32
CA LEU A 283 -2.17 -17.07 -22.11
C LEU A 283 -1.30 -17.79 -23.15
N ARG A 284 -0.19 -17.17 -23.52
CA ARG A 284 0.86 -17.82 -24.30
C ARG A 284 1.48 -18.97 -23.51
N LYS A 285 1.80 -20.08 -24.18
CA LYS A 285 2.46 -21.25 -23.58
C LYS A 285 3.75 -21.62 -24.34
N PRO A 286 4.93 -21.64 -23.67
CA PRO A 286 5.20 -21.02 -22.37
C PRO A 286 5.10 -19.49 -22.45
N ARG A 287 4.85 -18.84 -21.31
CA ARG A 287 5.02 -17.39 -21.19
C ARG A 287 6.52 -17.05 -21.23
N SER A 288 6.86 -15.87 -21.73
CA SER A 288 8.25 -15.41 -21.85
C SER A 288 8.76 -14.90 -20.51
N GLU A 289 9.91 -15.43 -20.07
CA GLU A 289 10.71 -14.91 -18.95
C GLU A 289 11.74 -13.87 -19.41
N ARG A 290 11.83 -13.59 -20.72
CA ARG A 290 12.77 -12.61 -21.25
C ARG A 290 12.16 -11.21 -21.14
N MET A 291 12.91 -10.29 -20.53
CA MET A 291 12.72 -8.86 -20.73
C MET A 291 13.03 -8.56 -22.20
N GLY A 292 12.00 -8.40 -23.02
CA GLY A 292 12.15 -8.04 -24.41
C GLY A 292 12.13 -6.53 -24.62
N LYS A 293 13.24 -5.95 -25.08
CA LYS A 293 13.24 -4.83 -26.04
C LYS A 293 13.85 -5.37 -27.36
N PRO A 294 13.36 -5.05 -28.57
CA PRO A 294 14.04 -5.41 -29.82
C PRO A 294 15.48 -4.87 -29.82
N LYS A 295 16.40 -5.52 -30.56
CA LYS A 295 17.81 -5.10 -30.65
C LYS A 295 17.90 -3.63 -31.08
N PHE A 296 18.31 -2.77 -30.15
CA PHE A 296 18.87 -1.46 -30.45
C PHE A 296 20.38 -1.56 -30.18
N ASP A 297 21.18 -1.15 -31.16
CA ASP A 297 22.63 -1.21 -31.11
C ASP A 297 23.18 -0.40 -29.93
N ALA A 298 23.45 -1.07 -28.81
CA ALA A 298 24.53 -0.78 -27.87
C ALA A 298 24.59 -1.92 -26.85
N GLY A 299 25.62 -2.76 -26.98
CA GLY A 299 26.15 -3.62 -25.91
C GLY A 299 25.16 -4.52 -25.18
N THR A 300 25.17 -5.81 -25.49
CA THR A 300 24.68 -6.85 -24.58
C THR A 300 25.41 -6.77 -23.23
N GLN A 301 24.85 -6.01 -22.28
CA GLN A 301 25.07 -6.28 -20.87
C GLN A 301 23.96 -7.21 -20.37
N PRO A 302 24.29 -8.21 -19.54
CA PRO A 302 23.28 -8.91 -18.77
C PRO A 302 22.62 -7.88 -17.84
N VAL A 303 21.33 -7.61 -18.04
CA VAL A 303 20.56 -6.65 -17.23
C VAL A 303 20.31 -7.28 -15.86
N GLU A 304 21.27 -7.15 -14.95
CA GLU A 304 21.17 -7.63 -13.56
C GLU A 304 20.58 -6.60 -12.58
N ASP A 305 20.33 -5.35 -13.02
CA ASP A 305 19.95 -4.23 -12.13
C ASP A 305 18.66 -3.48 -12.56
N SER A 306 17.62 -4.18 -13.03
CA SER A 306 16.31 -3.53 -13.21
C SER A 306 15.62 -3.35 -11.85
N VAL A 307 15.63 -2.13 -11.31
CA VAL A 307 14.90 -1.79 -10.08
C VAL A 307 13.43 -1.57 -10.43
N GLN A 308 12.53 -2.24 -9.69
CA GLN A 308 11.10 -2.06 -9.87
C GLN A 308 10.58 -0.85 -9.10
N ILE A 309 9.72 -0.13 -9.76
CA ILE A 309 8.89 0.92 -9.21
C ILE A 309 7.44 0.46 -9.40
N HIS A 310 6.56 0.56 -8.40
CA HIS A 310 5.12 0.39 -8.68
C HIS A 310 4.64 1.59 -9.49
N GLY A 311 3.73 1.37 -10.45
CA GLY A 311 3.13 2.47 -11.20
C GLY A 311 2.62 3.57 -10.26
N PHE A 312 2.80 4.82 -10.65
CA PHE A 312 2.35 5.96 -9.86
C PHE A 312 1.01 6.45 -10.36
N ASP A 313 0.27 7.12 -9.47
CA ASP A 313 -0.71 8.08 -9.93
C ASP A 313 0.06 9.16 -10.72
N PRO A 314 -0.13 9.25 -12.04
CA PRO A 314 0.61 10.18 -12.87
C PRO A 314 0.23 11.64 -12.57
N THR A 315 -0.79 11.88 -11.74
CA THR A 315 -1.22 13.21 -11.26
C THR A 315 -0.67 13.57 -9.87
N SER A 316 0.05 12.65 -9.20
CA SER A 316 0.65 12.91 -7.89
C SER A 316 1.78 13.95 -7.97
N SER A 317 1.90 14.79 -6.93
CA SER A 317 3.05 15.69 -6.76
C SER A 317 4.36 14.97 -6.45
N ASP A 318 4.32 13.69 -6.08
CA ASP A 318 5.50 12.90 -5.70
C ASP A 318 6.57 12.84 -6.79
N ILE A 319 6.16 12.76 -8.06
CA ILE A 319 7.08 12.71 -9.21
C ILE A 319 7.79 14.05 -9.36
N LYS A 320 7.06 15.15 -9.21
CA LYS A 320 7.64 16.49 -9.30
C LYS A 320 8.68 16.68 -8.21
N ASP A 321 8.36 16.31 -6.97
CA ASP A 321 9.29 16.48 -5.85
C ASP A 321 10.52 15.56 -6.00
N ALA A 322 10.37 14.38 -6.63
CA ALA A 322 11.50 13.52 -6.96
C ALA A 322 12.42 14.09 -8.07
N LEU A 323 11.87 14.88 -8.99
CA LEU A 323 12.59 15.48 -10.12
C LEU A 323 13.03 16.93 -9.86
N ASP A 324 12.78 17.47 -8.67
CA ASP A 324 13.16 18.83 -8.32
C ASP A 324 14.68 19.00 -8.35
N ASP A 325 15.13 20.16 -8.85
CA ASP A 325 16.54 20.49 -9.08
C ASP A 325 17.36 19.48 -9.93
N LEU A 326 16.70 18.58 -10.64
CA LEU A 326 17.36 17.62 -11.54
C LEU A 326 18.14 18.36 -12.63
N GLN A 327 19.38 17.93 -12.87
CA GLN A 327 20.20 18.40 -13.98
C GLN A 327 20.53 17.22 -14.89
N LEU A 328 20.16 17.34 -16.16
CA LEU A 328 20.48 16.33 -17.16
C LEU A 328 21.92 16.50 -17.62
N ASP A 329 22.60 15.38 -17.86
CA ASP A 329 23.89 15.35 -18.53
C ASP A 329 23.75 15.94 -19.95
N GLN A 330 24.47 17.02 -20.23
CA GLN A 330 24.46 17.71 -21.53
C GLN A 330 25.66 17.34 -22.42
N SER A 331 26.44 16.33 -22.06
CA SER A 331 27.45 15.78 -22.96
C SER A 331 26.82 15.30 -24.27
N ASP A 332 27.49 15.60 -25.39
CA ASP A 332 27.03 15.29 -26.75
C ASP A 332 25.59 15.74 -27.06
N TYR A 333 25.13 16.83 -26.43
CA TYR A 333 23.75 17.31 -26.47
C TYR A 333 23.13 17.29 -27.87
N ARG A 334 23.79 17.87 -28.88
CA ARG A 334 23.21 17.95 -30.23
C ARG A 334 23.02 16.59 -30.87
N ASN A 335 24.02 15.71 -30.80
CA ASN A 335 23.94 14.38 -31.39
C ASN A 335 22.81 13.58 -30.73
N ARG A 336 22.69 13.64 -29.40
CA ARG A 336 21.63 12.94 -28.65
C ARG A 336 20.23 13.45 -29.00
N VAL A 337 20.07 14.77 -29.10
CA VAL A 337 18.79 15.38 -29.54
C VAL A 337 18.44 15.00 -30.98
N ASP A 338 19.42 15.00 -31.88
CA ASP A 338 19.19 14.63 -33.27
C ASP A 338 18.86 13.14 -33.43
N ASP A 339 19.55 12.27 -32.69
CA ASP A 339 19.31 10.82 -32.68
C ASP A 339 17.92 10.48 -32.11
N VAL A 340 17.51 11.06 -30.98
CA VAL A 340 16.18 10.80 -30.41
C VAL A 340 15.07 11.36 -31.28
N ARG A 341 15.27 12.51 -31.96
CA ARG A 341 14.30 13.05 -32.92
C ARG A 341 14.18 12.17 -34.16
N LYS A 342 15.29 11.59 -34.63
CA LYS A 342 15.29 10.63 -35.73
C LYS A 342 14.52 9.36 -35.35
N ASP A 343 14.76 8.83 -34.14
CA ASP A 343 14.03 7.69 -33.60
C ASP A 343 12.53 8.03 -33.46
N ALA A 344 12.19 9.20 -32.91
CA ALA A 344 10.80 9.64 -32.73
C ALA A 344 10.02 9.75 -34.04
N ARG A 345 10.65 10.25 -35.12
CA ARG A 345 10.03 10.28 -36.46
C ARG A 345 9.83 8.90 -37.06
N GLY A 346 10.74 7.97 -36.78
CA GLY A 346 10.69 6.63 -37.35
C GLY A 346 9.79 5.67 -36.58
N GLN A 347 9.70 5.84 -35.25
CA GLN A 347 9.12 4.86 -34.33
C GLN A 347 8.17 5.45 -33.30
N GLY A 348 8.00 6.77 -33.27
CA GLY A 348 7.24 7.50 -32.25
C GLY A 348 8.10 7.89 -31.04
N PHE A 349 7.68 8.93 -30.30
CA PHE A 349 8.48 9.48 -29.19
C PHE A 349 8.59 8.50 -28.02
N GLU A 350 7.57 7.65 -27.87
CA GLU A 350 7.44 6.61 -26.87
C GLU A 350 8.34 5.39 -27.13
N ALA A 351 9.02 5.29 -28.27
CA ALA A 351 9.93 4.17 -28.62
C ALA A 351 11.14 3.99 -27.65
N ILE A 352 11.20 4.83 -26.62
CA ILE A 352 12.09 4.73 -25.47
C ILE A 352 11.54 3.81 -24.37
N ALA A 353 10.24 3.48 -24.40
CA ALA A 353 9.55 2.62 -23.46
C ALA A 353 8.79 1.50 -24.20
N TRP A 354 8.28 0.53 -23.44
CA TRP A 354 7.40 -0.52 -23.97
C TRP A 354 6.62 -1.22 -22.86
N PHE A 355 5.41 -1.67 -23.19
CA PHE A 355 4.57 -2.49 -22.34
C PHE A 355 4.69 -3.99 -22.67
N GLN A 356 4.93 -4.82 -21.65
CA GLN A 356 4.93 -6.28 -21.72
C GLN A 356 3.64 -6.85 -21.08
N PRO A 357 2.64 -7.27 -21.88
CA PRO A 357 1.38 -7.83 -21.36
C PRO A 357 1.54 -9.14 -20.59
N TYR A 358 0.83 -9.31 -19.46
CA TYR A 358 0.88 -10.54 -18.67
C TYR A 358 0.35 -11.78 -19.42
N HIS A 359 -0.46 -11.59 -20.48
CA HIS A 359 -0.90 -12.69 -21.35
C HIS A 359 0.27 -13.41 -22.03
N VAL A 360 1.40 -12.71 -22.21
CA VAL A 360 2.57 -13.23 -22.93
C VAL A 360 3.79 -13.37 -22.02
N TRP A 361 3.95 -12.51 -21.02
CA TRP A 361 5.10 -12.48 -20.10
C TRP A 361 4.75 -13.00 -18.70
N THR A 362 5.76 -13.48 -17.95
CA THR A 362 5.57 -14.01 -16.60
C THR A 362 5.34 -12.90 -15.56
N GLU A 363 5.04 -13.27 -14.31
CA GLU A 363 4.83 -12.30 -13.22
C GLU A 363 6.07 -11.44 -12.94
N GLU A 364 7.25 -11.98 -13.24
CA GLU A 364 8.55 -11.35 -13.01
C GLU A 364 8.87 -10.32 -14.11
N THR A 365 8.36 -10.52 -15.33
CA THR A 365 8.76 -9.72 -16.50
C THR A 365 7.62 -8.95 -17.17
N TRP A 366 6.36 -9.08 -16.76
CA TRP A 366 5.30 -8.24 -17.32
C TRP A 366 5.32 -6.82 -16.72
N GLY A 367 4.82 -5.83 -17.45
CA GLY A 367 4.71 -4.44 -16.99
C GLY A 367 5.31 -3.43 -17.99
N ILE A 368 5.48 -2.20 -17.54
CA ILE A 368 6.03 -1.09 -18.32
C ILE A 368 7.55 -1.03 -18.09
N TYR A 369 8.28 -0.81 -19.17
CA TYR A 369 9.73 -0.67 -19.16
C TYR A 369 10.15 0.63 -19.82
N PHE A 370 11.14 1.29 -19.25
CA PHE A 370 11.80 2.46 -19.81
C PHE A 370 13.26 2.16 -20.10
N ASP A 371 13.75 2.64 -21.23
CA ASP A 371 15.17 2.81 -21.50
C ASP A 371 15.64 4.09 -20.81
N ALA A 372 16.39 3.94 -19.73
CA ALA A 372 16.73 5.04 -18.85
C ALA A 372 17.57 6.12 -19.57
N ARG A 373 18.47 5.70 -20.46
CA ARG A 373 19.31 6.64 -21.21
C ARG A 373 18.51 7.40 -22.26
N LYS A 374 17.68 6.69 -23.04
CA LYS A 374 16.84 7.35 -24.04
C LYS A 374 15.78 8.25 -23.42
N LEU A 375 15.35 7.99 -22.19
CA LEU A 375 14.48 8.88 -21.44
C LEU A 375 15.16 10.23 -21.13
N ASP A 376 16.43 10.21 -20.73
CA ASP A 376 17.21 11.45 -20.59
C ASP A 376 17.34 12.18 -21.94
N ASP A 377 17.58 11.45 -23.03
CA ASP A 377 17.71 12.01 -24.38
C ASP A 377 16.41 12.71 -24.84
N LEU A 378 15.25 12.09 -24.60
CA LEU A 378 13.95 12.70 -24.87
C LEU A 378 13.71 13.96 -24.03
N ALA A 379 14.15 13.96 -22.76
CA ALA A 379 14.08 15.17 -21.94
C ALA A 379 14.99 16.29 -22.48
N LEU A 380 16.17 15.96 -23.01
CA LEU A 380 17.03 16.95 -23.69
C LEU A 380 16.38 17.51 -24.96
N SER A 381 15.65 16.70 -25.73
CA SER A 381 14.95 17.22 -26.92
C SER A 381 13.84 18.20 -26.53
N PHE A 382 13.10 17.94 -25.44
CA PHE A 382 12.13 18.91 -24.93
C PHE A 382 12.78 20.22 -24.49
N LEU A 383 13.96 20.19 -23.85
CA LEU A 383 14.70 21.41 -23.54
C LEU A 383 15.09 22.20 -24.79
N ASP A 384 15.41 21.50 -25.88
CA ASP A 384 15.70 22.12 -27.17
C ASP A 384 14.44 22.79 -27.77
N ASP A 385 13.31 22.09 -27.69
CA ASP A 385 12.02 22.58 -28.19
C ASP A 385 11.52 23.78 -27.37
N PHE A 386 11.77 23.80 -26.05
CA PHE A 386 11.45 24.95 -25.21
C PHE A 386 12.16 26.22 -25.69
N LYS A 387 13.46 26.11 -26.05
CA LYS A 387 14.23 27.24 -26.58
C LYS A 387 13.63 27.74 -27.89
N SER A 388 13.32 26.81 -28.79
CA SER A 388 12.69 27.07 -30.09
C SER A 388 11.32 27.74 -29.96
N ALA A 389 10.52 27.31 -28.97
CA ALA A 389 9.18 27.82 -28.70
C ALA A 389 9.13 29.04 -27.76
N ARG A 390 10.30 29.57 -27.35
CA ARG A 390 10.44 30.68 -26.38
C ARG A 390 9.74 30.41 -25.05
N VAL A 391 9.84 29.17 -24.58
CA VAL A 391 9.39 28.73 -23.25
C VAL A 391 10.62 28.73 -22.32
N SER A 392 10.56 29.46 -21.20
CA SER A 392 11.53 29.28 -20.13
C SER A 392 11.17 27.99 -19.39
N GLY A 393 11.88 26.91 -19.66
CA GLY A 393 11.66 25.59 -19.04
C GLY A 393 12.94 25.05 -18.40
N SER A 394 12.78 24.33 -17.29
CA SER A 394 13.88 23.71 -16.56
C SER A 394 14.12 22.25 -16.99
N HIS A 395 15.27 21.70 -16.62
CA HIS A 395 15.56 20.27 -16.75
C HIS A 395 14.52 19.40 -16.03
N SER A 396 14.05 19.81 -14.85
CA SER A 396 12.97 19.16 -14.12
C SER A 396 11.65 19.14 -14.91
N LEU A 397 11.29 20.26 -15.55
CA LEU A 397 10.08 20.31 -16.39
C LEU A 397 10.20 19.37 -17.59
N ALA A 398 11.35 19.38 -18.27
CA ALA A 398 11.58 18.51 -19.41
C ALA A 398 11.57 17.02 -19.03
N ALA A 399 12.19 16.67 -17.90
CA ALA A 399 12.15 15.32 -17.33
C ALA A 399 10.72 14.88 -16.96
N LEU A 400 9.94 15.78 -16.35
CA LEU A 400 8.54 15.53 -16.02
C LEU A 400 7.71 15.22 -17.27
N LEU A 401 7.87 16.00 -18.35
CA LEU A 401 7.15 15.77 -19.60
C LEU A 401 7.61 14.49 -20.30
N ALA A 402 8.93 14.25 -20.40
CA ALA A 402 9.48 13.05 -21.02
C ALA A 402 8.98 11.78 -20.32
N PHE A 403 9.04 11.73 -18.98
CA PHE A 403 8.55 10.60 -18.22
C PHE A 403 7.02 10.50 -18.28
N GLY A 404 6.31 11.58 -18.00
CA GLY A 404 4.86 11.56 -17.84
C GLY A 404 4.09 11.27 -19.13
N LEU A 405 4.49 11.87 -20.26
CA LEU A 405 3.88 11.60 -21.57
C LEU A 405 4.07 10.13 -21.96
N THR A 406 5.31 9.64 -21.87
CA THR A 406 5.66 8.26 -22.22
C THR A 406 4.98 7.27 -21.28
N TYR A 407 4.94 7.56 -19.97
CA TYR A 407 4.28 6.67 -19.00
C TYR A 407 2.77 6.60 -19.23
N ALA A 408 2.12 7.73 -19.51
CA ALA A 408 0.70 7.77 -19.83
C ALA A 408 0.36 7.01 -21.13
N HIS A 409 1.23 7.10 -22.14
CA HIS A 409 1.16 6.29 -23.36
C HIS A 409 1.21 4.79 -23.02
N GLU A 410 2.25 4.33 -22.32
CA GLU A 410 2.42 2.90 -22.01
C GLU A 410 1.35 2.34 -21.06
N LEU A 411 0.87 3.18 -20.14
CA LEU A 411 -0.23 2.83 -19.23
C LEU A 411 -1.55 2.62 -19.99
N PHE A 412 -1.73 3.26 -21.15
CA PHE A 412 -2.88 3.02 -22.00
C PHE A 412 -2.91 1.57 -22.52
N HIS A 413 -1.78 1.03 -22.99
CA HIS A 413 -1.71 -0.39 -23.39
C HIS A 413 -2.03 -1.33 -22.23
N ALA A 414 -1.57 -1.01 -21.02
CA ALA A 414 -1.93 -1.78 -19.83
C ALA A 414 -3.44 -1.72 -19.53
N ARG A 415 -4.09 -0.58 -19.78
CA ARG A 415 -5.54 -0.42 -19.66
C ARG A 415 -6.30 -1.22 -20.71
N VAL A 416 -5.79 -1.28 -21.95
CA VAL A 416 -6.33 -2.12 -23.03
C VAL A 416 -6.25 -3.59 -22.64
N GLU A 417 -5.11 -4.04 -22.11
CA GLU A 417 -4.98 -5.41 -21.59
C GLU A 417 -5.96 -5.69 -20.45
N ALA A 418 -6.16 -4.74 -19.53
CA ALA A 418 -7.12 -4.89 -18.44
C ALA A 418 -8.57 -5.01 -18.94
N ALA A 419 -8.95 -4.20 -19.93
CA ALA A 419 -10.28 -4.25 -20.53
C ALA A 419 -10.52 -5.58 -21.25
N LEU A 420 -9.52 -6.08 -21.98
CA LEU A 420 -9.56 -7.39 -22.61
C LEU A 420 -9.67 -8.50 -21.56
N SER A 421 -8.88 -8.45 -20.48
CA SER A 421 -8.94 -9.43 -19.38
C SER A 421 -10.35 -9.52 -18.78
N TRP A 422 -10.99 -8.38 -18.56
CA TRP A 422 -12.37 -8.33 -18.08
C TRP A 422 -13.35 -8.95 -19.10
N ALA A 423 -13.20 -8.62 -20.38
CA ALA A 423 -14.02 -9.19 -21.44
C ALA A 423 -13.84 -10.72 -21.58
N GLU A 424 -12.61 -11.21 -21.40
CA GLU A 424 -12.27 -12.63 -21.44
C GLU A 424 -12.93 -13.43 -20.32
N ILE A 425 -12.93 -12.91 -19.09
CA ILE A 425 -13.63 -13.56 -17.97
C ILE A 425 -15.13 -13.61 -18.24
N ASN A 426 -15.74 -12.52 -18.70
CA ASN A 426 -17.17 -12.49 -18.94
C ASN A 426 -17.59 -13.41 -20.09
N ALA A 427 -16.77 -13.48 -21.15
CA ALA A 427 -17.06 -14.33 -22.31
C ALA A 427 -16.56 -15.77 -22.16
N GLN A 428 -15.70 -16.06 -21.17
CA GLN A 428 -14.93 -17.30 -21.06
C GLN A 428 -14.22 -17.69 -22.36
N GLN A 429 -13.65 -16.69 -23.06
CA GLN A 429 -13.03 -16.85 -24.38
C GLN A 429 -11.73 -16.06 -24.46
N PRO A 430 -10.68 -16.60 -25.09
CA PRO A 430 -9.43 -15.88 -25.29
C PRO A 430 -9.62 -14.77 -26.33
N ARG A 431 -9.46 -13.52 -25.91
CA ARG A 431 -9.68 -12.32 -26.73
C ARG A 431 -8.39 -11.54 -26.93
N HIS A 432 -7.53 -11.44 -25.94
CA HIS A 432 -6.32 -10.62 -26.00
C HIS A 432 -5.37 -11.07 -27.11
N LEU A 433 -5.01 -12.36 -27.15
CA LEU A 433 -4.11 -12.87 -28.21
C LEU A 433 -4.74 -12.73 -29.60
N ARG A 434 -6.04 -12.97 -29.73
CA ARG A 434 -6.76 -12.79 -31.00
C ARG A 434 -6.77 -11.33 -31.45
N TYR A 435 -7.05 -10.41 -30.54
CA TYR A 435 -7.00 -8.97 -30.79
C TYR A 435 -5.60 -8.55 -31.25
N LYS A 436 -4.57 -8.99 -30.51
CA LYS A 436 -3.17 -8.70 -30.84
C LYS A 436 -2.83 -9.13 -32.26
N ASP A 437 -3.18 -10.35 -32.65
CA ASP A 437 -2.82 -10.89 -33.97
C ASP A 437 -3.67 -10.33 -35.11
N ARG A 438 -4.98 -10.17 -34.90
CA ARG A 438 -5.94 -9.86 -35.98
C ARG A 438 -6.28 -8.38 -36.13
N VAL A 439 -6.04 -7.59 -35.09
CA VAL A 439 -6.31 -6.15 -35.10
C VAL A 439 -5.01 -5.39 -34.97
N TYR A 440 -4.34 -5.50 -33.82
CA TYR A 440 -3.18 -4.66 -33.52
C TYR A 440 -2.06 -4.86 -34.56
N GLN A 441 -1.64 -6.09 -34.81
CA GLN A 441 -0.61 -6.37 -35.84
C GLN A 441 -1.12 -6.12 -37.27
N ALA A 442 -2.42 -6.31 -37.53
CA ALA A 442 -2.99 -6.14 -38.87
C ALA A 442 -3.14 -4.67 -39.27
N LEU A 443 -3.32 -3.77 -38.29
CA LEU A 443 -3.46 -2.33 -38.47
C LEU A 443 -2.16 -1.57 -38.23
N ARG A 444 -1.07 -2.28 -37.91
CA ARG A 444 0.25 -1.69 -37.67
C ARG A 444 0.66 -0.75 -38.80
N GLU A 445 1.14 0.43 -38.42
CA GLU A 445 1.63 1.51 -39.29
C GLU A 445 0.56 2.01 -40.29
N THR A 446 -0.72 1.84 -39.98
CA THR A 446 -1.85 2.40 -40.74
C THR A 446 -2.56 3.50 -39.95
N PRO A 447 -3.26 4.46 -40.60
CA PRO A 447 -4.08 5.46 -39.90
C PRO A 447 -5.19 4.86 -39.02
N ASP A 448 -5.61 3.62 -39.31
CA ASP A 448 -6.61 2.89 -38.53
C ASP A 448 -6.03 2.23 -37.26
N TRP A 449 -4.74 2.44 -36.94
CA TRP A 449 -4.09 1.89 -35.74
C TRP A 449 -4.52 2.64 -34.47
N LEU A 450 -5.80 2.50 -34.13
CA LEU A 450 -6.44 3.29 -33.08
C LEU A 450 -5.83 3.12 -31.69
N GLU A 451 -5.22 1.97 -31.38
CA GLU A 451 -4.58 1.78 -30.07
C GLU A 451 -3.45 2.79 -29.85
N GLU A 452 -2.56 2.98 -30.83
CA GLU A 452 -1.43 3.91 -30.75
C GLU A 452 -1.89 5.37 -30.80
N ALA A 453 -2.89 5.67 -31.64
CA ALA A 453 -3.52 7.00 -31.69
C ALA A 453 -4.10 7.38 -30.31
N LEU A 454 -4.82 6.45 -29.68
CA LEU A 454 -5.47 6.68 -28.39
C LEU A 454 -4.48 6.62 -27.21
N ALA A 455 -3.35 5.91 -27.35
CA ALA A 455 -2.24 5.99 -26.40
C ALA A 455 -1.62 7.40 -26.40
N ASN A 456 -1.38 7.98 -27.58
CA ASN A 456 -0.94 9.38 -27.71
C ASN A 456 -1.99 10.39 -27.22
N TRP A 457 -3.27 10.13 -27.47
CA TRP A 457 -4.33 10.93 -26.87
C TRP A 457 -4.31 10.86 -25.34
N SER A 458 -4.04 9.68 -24.76
CA SER A 458 -3.95 9.50 -23.32
C SER A 458 -2.75 10.27 -22.72
N ALA A 459 -1.63 10.33 -23.45
CA ALA A 459 -0.50 11.19 -23.08
C ALA A 459 -0.88 12.68 -23.11
N TRP A 460 -1.60 13.12 -24.15
CA TRP A 460 -2.12 14.48 -24.21
C TRP A 460 -3.11 14.80 -23.09
N ASP A 461 -4.07 13.91 -22.82
CA ASP A 461 -5.07 14.07 -21.77
C ASP A 461 -4.43 14.15 -20.38
N TRP A 462 -3.41 13.32 -20.11
CA TRP A 462 -2.57 13.44 -18.91
C TRP A 462 -1.95 14.83 -18.80
N PHE A 463 -1.31 15.31 -19.87
CA PHE A 463 -0.68 16.63 -19.89
C PHE A 463 -1.72 17.73 -19.61
N LYS A 464 -2.94 17.61 -20.16
CA LYS A 464 -4.04 18.56 -19.95
C LYS A 464 -4.79 18.40 -18.63
N ALA A 465 -4.51 17.38 -17.83
CA ALA A 465 -5.16 17.17 -16.53
C ALA A 465 -4.97 18.41 -15.61
N PRO A 466 -5.99 18.84 -14.85
CA PRO A 466 -5.93 20.07 -14.06
C PRO A 466 -4.74 20.16 -13.09
N GLY A 467 -4.40 19.05 -12.42
CA GLY A 467 -3.25 18.98 -11.51
C GLY A 467 -1.92 19.19 -12.24
N ILE A 468 -1.77 18.60 -13.43
CA ILE A 468 -0.58 18.74 -14.28
C ILE A 468 -0.50 20.13 -14.88
N GLN A 469 -1.58 20.69 -15.40
CA GLN A 469 -1.59 22.06 -15.93
C GLN A 469 -1.26 23.09 -14.85
N SER A 470 -1.77 22.92 -13.62
CA SER A 470 -1.42 23.77 -12.48
C SER A 470 0.07 23.68 -12.14
N LEU A 471 0.64 22.48 -12.19
CA LEU A 471 2.06 22.27 -11.97
C LEU A 471 2.92 22.91 -13.07
N VAL A 472 2.61 22.57 -14.32
CA VAL A 472 3.32 23.04 -15.51
C VAL A 472 3.29 24.56 -15.62
N THR A 473 2.16 25.21 -15.34
CA THR A 473 2.04 26.67 -15.34
C THR A 473 2.94 27.35 -14.30
N ARG A 474 3.24 26.67 -13.18
CA ARG A 474 4.20 27.18 -12.19
C ARG A 474 5.65 27.00 -12.62
N MET A 475 5.93 26.00 -13.45
CA MET A 475 7.29 25.65 -13.89
C MET A 475 7.70 26.32 -15.21
N ALA A 476 6.73 26.80 -16.00
CA ALA A 476 6.96 27.38 -17.32
C ALA A 476 6.47 28.83 -17.39
N SER A 477 7.22 29.69 -18.09
CA SER A 477 6.83 31.09 -18.30
C SER A 477 5.75 31.30 -19.38
N ASN A 478 5.48 30.29 -20.21
CA ASN A 478 4.58 30.38 -21.37
C ASN A 478 3.85 29.05 -21.60
N ALA A 479 2.63 28.93 -21.07
CA ALA A 479 1.82 27.72 -21.16
C ALA A 479 1.37 27.40 -22.60
N GLU A 480 1.07 28.41 -23.43
CA GLU A 480 0.69 28.20 -24.83
C GLU A 480 1.86 27.68 -25.66
N GLY A 481 3.05 28.24 -25.46
CA GLY A 481 4.28 27.75 -26.09
C GLY A 481 4.53 26.29 -25.74
N LEU A 482 4.25 25.90 -24.50
CA LEU A 482 4.42 24.52 -24.06
C LEU A 482 3.38 23.56 -24.64
N ASN A 483 2.11 23.97 -24.77
CA ASN A 483 1.11 23.18 -25.50
C ASN A 483 1.61 22.86 -26.92
N ARG A 484 2.14 23.86 -27.63
CA ARG A 484 2.68 23.67 -28.99
C ARG A 484 3.86 22.70 -29.05
N VAL A 485 4.73 22.70 -28.03
CA VAL A 485 5.86 21.76 -27.95
C VAL A 485 5.35 20.32 -27.82
N VAL A 486 4.37 20.09 -26.93
CA VAL A 486 3.79 18.76 -26.74
C VAL A 486 3.01 18.32 -27.99
N GLU A 487 2.15 19.18 -28.54
CA GLU A 487 1.43 18.90 -29.79
C GLU A 487 2.40 18.58 -30.94
N GLY A 488 3.45 19.38 -31.11
CA GLY A 488 4.47 19.14 -32.13
C GLY A 488 5.19 17.81 -31.95
N SER A 489 5.39 17.35 -30.72
CA SER A 489 6.00 16.04 -30.46
C SER A 489 5.07 14.88 -30.83
N LEU A 490 3.77 15.00 -30.55
CA LEU A 490 2.76 14.01 -30.95
C LEU A 490 2.53 13.99 -32.47
N ASP A 491 2.61 15.16 -33.12
CA ASP A 491 2.44 15.30 -34.57
C ASP A 491 3.61 14.76 -35.39
N LEU A 492 4.78 14.56 -34.76
CA LEU A 492 5.95 13.96 -35.41
C LEU A 492 5.93 12.43 -35.45
N ALA A 493 4.97 11.80 -34.77
CA ALA A 493 4.88 10.36 -34.66
C ALA A 493 4.47 9.70 -36.01
N PRO A 494 4.75 8.41 -36.24
CA PRO A 494 4.44 7.76 -37.52
C PRO A 494 2.92 7.57 -37.75
N PRO A 495 2.50 7.12 -38.95
CA PRO A 495 1.10 6.82 -39.24
C PRO A 495 0.45 5.91 -38.18
N GLY A 496 -0.79 6.24 -37.82
CA GLY A 496 -1.50 5.67 -36.67
C GLY A 496 -1.28 6.49 -35.41
N TYR A 497 -0.03 6.73 -35.03
CA TYR A 497 0.33 7.51 -33.84
C TYR A 497 -0.02 9.00 -33.96
N GLN A 498 0.25 9.60 -35.13
CA GLN A 498 -0.03 11.02 -35.40
C GLN A 498 -1.53 11.36 -35.41
N GLU A 499 -2.41 10.36 -35.54
CA GLU A 499 -3.87 10.56 -35.57
C GLU A 499 -4.47 10.74 -34.15
N TRP A 500 -3.65 11.13 -33.17
CA TRP A 500 -4.01 11.22 -31.75
C TRP A 500 -5.23 12.10 -31.47
N ARG A 501 -5.47 13.13 -32.29
CA ARG A 501 -6.65 14.02 -32.16
C ARG A 501 -7.99 13.29 -32.32
N LEU A 502 -7.99 12.09 -32.92
CA LEU A 502 -9.17 11.23 -32.99
C LEU A 502 -9.70 10.85 -31.60
N GLY A 503 -8.87 10.88 -30.56
CA GLY A 503 -9.27 10.56 -29.19
C GLY A 503 -10.25 11.53 -28.55
N HIS A 504 -10.45 12.74 -29.11
CA HIS A 504 -11.54 13.63 -28.70
C HIS A 504 -12.93 13.08 -29.09
N GLN A 505 -13.00 12.19 -30.09
CA GLN A 505 -14.26 11.76 -30.67
C GLN A 505 -14.79 10.49 -29.98
N ALA A 506 -16.01 10.54 -29.45
CA ALA A 506 -16.67 9.38 -28.85
C ALA A 506 -16.81 8.20 -29.83
N ALA A 507 -16.99 8.48 -31.12
CA ALA A 507 -17.09 7.46 -32.17
C ALA A 507 -15.79 6.65 -32.35
N THR A 508 -14.62 7.27 -32.14
CA THR A 508 -13.32 6.60 -32.18
C THR A 508 -13.22 5.58 -31.05
N TRP A 509 -13.51 5.99 -29.83
CA TRP A 509 -13.53 5.11 -28.65
C TRP A 509 -14.49 3.94 -28.81
N ARG A 510 -15.68 4.20 -29.37
CA ARG A 510 -16.64 3.15 -29.69
C ARG A 510 -16.09 2.17 -30.71
N THR A 511 -15.49 2.66 -31.79
CA THR A 511 -14.87 1.81 -32.82
C THR A 511 -13.76 0.95 -32.23
N PHE A 512 -12.88 1.54 -31.43
CA PHE A 512 -11.80 0.83 -30.77
C PHE A 512 -12.31 -0.23 -29.78
N ALA A 513 -13.32 0.08 -28.96
CA ALA A 513 -13.93 -0.90 -28.07
C ALA A 513 -14.58 -2.09 -28.83
N ASN A 514 -15.14 -1.83 -30.02
CA ASN A 514 -15.65 -2.90 -30.90
C ASN A 514 -14.52 -3.75 -31.49
N GLN A 515 -13.39 -3.15 -31.86
CA GLN A 515 -12.20 -3.88 -32.28
C GLN A 515 -11.70 -4.83 -31.19
N LEU A 516 -11.63 -4.37 -29.93
CA LEU A 516 -11.26 -5.19 -28.77
C LEU A 516 -12.26 -6.34 -28.54
N SER A 517 -13.56 -6.06 -28.59
CA SER A 517 -14.60 -7.05 -28.29
C SER A 517 -14.72 -8.13 -29.37
N THR A 518 -14.60 -7.75 -30.64
CA THR A 518 -14.79 -8.65 -31.78
C THR A 518 -13.49 -9.32 -32.24
N GLY A 519 -12.34 -8.71 -31.94
CA GLY A 519 -11.04 -9.13 -32.47
C GLY A 519 -10.96 -9.02 -33.99
N ASN A 520 -11.66 -8.04 -34.58
CA ASN A 520 -11.69 -7.76 -36.01
C ASN A 520 -11.36 -6.27 -36.26
N PRO A 521 -10.57 -5.94 -37.30
CA PRO A 521 -10.11 -4.57 -37.53
C PRO A 521 -11.22 -3.64 -38.05
N LYS A 522 -12.20 -4.19 -38.77
CA LYS A 522 -13.36 -3.47 -39.30
C LYS A 522 -14.63 -3.87 -38.55
N SER A 523 -15.45 -2.88 -38.19
CA SER A 523 -16.82 -3.14 -37.73
C SER A 523 -17.61 -3.75 -38.88
N THR A 524 -18.09 -4.99 -38.73
CA THR A 524 -18.76 -5.75 -39.80
C THR A 524 -20.20 -5.29 -40.06
N SER A 525 -20.75 -4.40 -39.23
CA SER A 525 -22.09 -3.87 -39.38
C SER A 525 -22.05 -2.45 -39.96
N ALA A 526 -22.84 -2.20 -41.00
CA ALA A 526 -23.09 -0.89 -41.61
C ALA A 526 -23.86 0.10 -40.68
N GLY A 527 -23.65 0.01 -39.36
CA GLY A 527 -24.33 0.76 -38.32
C GLY A 527 -23.39 1.22 -37.21
N ILE A 528 -23.92 2.03 -36.31
CA ILE A 528 -23.24 2.53 -35.11
C ILE A 528 -22.76 1.31 -34.29
N GLY A 529 -21.47 1.21 -34.01
CA GLY A 529 -20.89 0.09 -33.24
C GLY A 529 -21.54 -0.10 -31.86
N LEU A 530 -21.29 -1.23 -31.20
CA LEU A 530 -21.82 -1.47 -29.86
C LEU A 530 -21.28 -0.43 -28.87
N PRO A 531 -22.09 0.07 -27.91
CA PRO A 531 -21.68 1.09 -26.95
C PRO A 531 -20.83 0.47 -25.83
N LEU A 532 -19.61 0.03 -26.18
CA LEU A 532 -18.69 -0.68 -25.29
C LEU A 532 -17.53 0.20 -24.81
N GLU A 533 -17.52 1.49 -25.18
CA GLU A 533 -16.46 2.43 -24.80
C GLU A 533 -16.26 2.55 -23.29
N SER A 534 -17.29 2.28 -22.48
CA SER A 534 -17.21 2.29 -21.01
C SER A 534 -16.29 1.21 -20.41
N ALA A 535 -15.85 0.24 -21.21
CA ALA A 535 -14.82 -0.73 -20.81
C ALA A 535 -13.40 -0.11 -20.81
N LEU A 536 -13.22 1.02 -21.48
CA LEU A 536 -11.94 1.73 -21.60
C LEU A 536 -11.99 3.11 -20.95
N THR A 537 -13.11 3.83 -21.07
CA THR A 537 -13.28 5.20 -20.58
C THR A 537 -14.38 5.27 -19.53
N GLY A 538 -14.33 6.29 -18.65
CA GLY A 538 -15.30 6.44 -17.56
C GLY A 538 -15.08 5.48 -16.38
N PRO A 539 -16.10 5.28 -15.51
CA PRO A 539 -16.01 4.37 -14.38
C PRO A 539 -15.93 2.93 -14.91
N LEU A 540 -14.76 2.33 -14.75
CA LEU A 540 -14.50 0.97 -15.18
C LEU A 540 -15.33 -0.04 -14.35
N PRO A 541 -15.74 -1.17 -14.93
CA PRO A 541 -16.47 -2.22 -14.20
C PRO A 541 -15.59 -3.03 -13.22
N TYR A 542 -14.32 -2.66 -13.10
CA TYR A 542 -13.31 -3.20 -12.20
C TYR A 542 -12.45 -2.06 -11.65
N ASP A 543 -11.81 -2.29 -10.50
CA ASP A 543 -10.90 -1.34 -9.89
C ASP A 543 -9.49 -1.50 -10.49
N PHE A 544 -9.15 -0.63 -11.44
CA PHE A 544 -7.82 -0.52 -12.03
C PHE A 544 -7.10 0.69 -11.49
N GLN A 545 -5.90 0.48 -10.96
CA GLN A 545 -5.01 1.54 -10.52
C GLN A 545 -3.69 1.47 -11.29
N PRO A 546 -3.06 2.60 -11.63
CA PRO A 546 -1.74 2.61 -12.26
C PRO A 546 -0.70 1.78 -11.49
N ALA A 547 -0.77 1.78 -10.15
CA ALA A 547 0.09 1.01 -9.26
C ALA A 547 -0.04 -0.52 -9.39
N ASP A 548 -1.10 -1.01 -10.04
CA ASP A 548 -1.26 -2.42 -10.35
C ASP A 548 -0.28 -2.89 -11.43
N ILE A 549 0.29 -1.96 -12.21
CA ILE A 549 1.23 -2.24 -13.30
C ILE A 549 2.66 -2.04 -12.79
N PRO A 550 3.53 -3.08 -12.85
CA PRO A 550 4.94 -2.92 -12.55
C PRO A 550 5.61 -1.97 -13.54
N LEU A 551 6.44 -1.06 -13.04
CA LEU A 551 7.25 -0.12 -13.82
C LEU A 551 8.74 -0.43 -13.60
N ARG A 552 9.54 -0.45 -14.67
CA ARG A 552 10.98 -0.80 -14.63
C ARG A 552 11.80 0.13 -15.49
N PHE A 553 13.04 0.35 -15.08
CA PHE A 553 14.06 1.05 -15.86
C PHE A 553 15.16 0.09 -16.29
N VAL A 554 15.62 0.24 -17.54
CA VAL A 554 16.67 -0.56 -18.15
C VAL A 554 17.82 0.36 -18.52
N GLY A 555 19.01 0.02 -18.03
CA GLY A 555 20.22 0.82 -18.23
C GLY A 555 20.33 2.02 -17.27
N PRO A 556 21.44 2.77 -17.36
CA PRO A 556 21.68 3.97 -16.54
C PRO A 556 20.95 5.19 -17.11
N GLY A 557 20.47 6.09 -16.24
CA GLY A 557 19.88 7.36 -16.63
C GLY A 557 19.55 8.24 -15.43
N VAL A 558 19.78 9.55 -15.55
CA VAL A 558 19.65 10.52 -14.45
C VAL A 558 18.22 10.59 -13.95
N ILE A 559 17.23 10.57 -14.86
CA ILE A 559 15.81 10.58 -14.48
C ILE A 559 15.46 9.30 -13.71
N ALA A 560 15.88 8.13 -14.21
CA ALA A 560 15.65 6.86 -13.55
C ALA A 560 16.29 6.82 -12.15
N ASP A 561 17.54 7.25 -12.04
CA ASP A 561 18.28 7.29 -10.77
C ASP A 561 17.59 8.20 -9.75
N ARG A 562 17.08 9.36 -10.18
CA ARG A 562 16.33 10.28 -9.32
C ARG A 562 15.01 9.71 -8.86
N LEU A 563 14.22 9.12 -9.76
CA LEU A 563 12.97 8.46 -9.39
C LEU A 563 13.20 7.26 -8.46
N GLN A 564 14.33 6.55 -8.59
CA GLN A 564 14.65 5.43 -7.72
C GLN A 564 15.25 5.87 -6.36
N SER A 565 15.90 7.02 -6.28
CA SER A 565 16.54 7.53 -5.05
C SER A 565 15.65 8.44 -4.22
N HIS A 566 14.42 8.73 -4.66
CA HIS A 566 13.48 9.53 -3.89
C HIS A 566 12.48 8.63 -3.11
N PRO A 567 12.27 8.83 -1.79
CA PRO A 567 11.42 7.95 -0.98
C PRO A 567 9.95 7.88 -1.41
N ALA A 568 9.42 8.93 -2.05
CA ALA A 568 8.05 8.96 -2.52
C ALA A 568 7.85 8.04 -3.74
N THR A 569 8.87 7.93 -4.59
CA THR A 569 8.81 7.20 -5.86
C THR A 569 9.46 5.81 -5.78
N PHE A 570 10.48 5.64 -4.94
CA PHE A 570 11.00 4.31 -4.62
C PHE A 570 9.91 3.47 -3.98
N ASN A 571 9.66 2.23 -4.40
CA ASN A 571 8.58 1.43 -3.82
C ASN A 571 9.10 0.20 -3.08
N VAL A 572 9.72 -0.73 -3.80
CA VAL A 572 10.26 -1.96 -3.23
C VAL A 572 11.63 -2.24 -3.84
N PRO A 573 12.61 -2.67 -3.03
CA PRO A 573 13.90 -3.10 -3.55
C PRO A 573 13.75 -4.44 -4.29
N PRO A 574 14.62 -4.70 -5.29
CA PRO A 574 14.79 -6.06 -5.77
C PRO A 574 15.27 -6.95 -4.62
N ARG A 575 14.97 -8.24 -4.69
CA ARG A 575 15.29 -9.19 -3.64
C ARG A 575 16.79 -9.17 -3.31
N ARG A 576 17.66 -9.13 -4.33
CA ARG A 576 19.13 -9.06 -4.17
C ARG A 576 19.59 -7.82 -3.40
N GLU A 577 18.92 -6.68 -3.58
CA GLU A 577 19.22 -5.48 -2.78
C GLU A 577 18.80 -5.70 -1.32
N LEU A 578 17.67 -6.36 -1.07
CA LEU A 578 17.26 -6.69 0.30
C LEU A 578 18.22 -7.70 0.97
N GLU A 579 18.79 -8.64 0.22
CA GLU A 579 19.86 -9.53 0.70
C GLU A 579 21.13 -8.76 1.07
N ARG A 580 21.53 -7.78 0.24
CA ARG A 580 22.64 -6.85 0.56
C ARG A 580 22.33 -6.02 1.81
N ALA A 581 21.12 -5.50 1.92
CA ALA A 581 20.67 -4.74 3.08
C ALA A 581 20.69 -5.59 4.37
N LEU A 582 20.21 -6.83 4.32
CA LEU A 582 20.29 -7.77 5.45
C LEU A 582 21.75 -8.00 5.87
N LYS A 583 22.68 -8.19 4.92
CA LYS A 583 24.12 -8.28 5.23
C LYS A 583 24.67 -6.98 5.82
N HIS A 584 24.27 -5.82 5.32
CA HIS A 584 24.65 -4.51 5.88
C HIS A 584 24.26 -4.38 7.35
N PHE A 585 23.08 -4.90 7.74
CA PHE A 585 22.63 -4.99 9.13
C PHE A 585 23.18 -6.19 9.92
N ARG A 586 24.19 -6.88 9.37
CA ARG A 586 24.88 -8.04 9.97
C ARG A 586 23.99 -9.27 10.17
N HIS A 587 22.92 -9.42 9.37
CA HIS A 587 22.15 -10.66 9.33
C HIS A 587 22.91 -11.73 8.54
N SER A 588 22.79 -12.97 8.99
CA SER A 588 23.38 -14.15 8.35
C SER A 588 22.29 -15.12 7.88
N LEU A 589 22.52 -15.77 6.74
CA LEU A 589 21.59 -16.77 6.20
C LEU A 589 21.63 -18.03 7.08
N ASP A 590 20.49 -18.44 7.61
CA ASP A 590 20.36 -19.64 8.43
C ASP A 590 20.24 -20.88 7.52
N ALA A 591 21.32 -21.66 7.40
CA ALA A 591 21.35 -22.87 6.58
C ALA A 591 20.36 -23.95 7.03
N SER A 592 19.90 -23.90 8.29
CA SER A 592 18.89 -24.82 8.83
C SER A 592 17.45 -24.35 8.60
N GLY A 593 17.27 -23.09 8.18
CA GLY A 593 16.00 -22.40 8.07
C GLY A 593 15.68 -21.93 6.65
N GLY A 594 14.80 -22.64 5.98
CA GLY A 594 14.29 -22.25 4.66
C GLY A 594 13.70 -23.47 3.95
N LYS A 595 12.38 -23.52 3.83
CA LYS A 595 11.67 -24.56 3.07
C LYS A 595 10.61 -23.90 2.20
N GLY A 596 10.45 -24.38 0.97
CA GLY A 596 9.44 -23.88 0.03
C GLY A 596 9.76 -22.54 -0.62
N GLY A 597 11.03 -22.23 -0.90
CA GLY A 597 11.40 -20.99 -1.60
C GLY A 597 11.44 -19.74 -0.71
N HIS A 598 11.66 -19.88 0.59
CA HIS A 598 11.91 -18.73 1.48
C HIS A 598 13.25 -18.92 2.19
N GLN A 599 14.01 -17.84 2.33
CA GLN A 599 15.28 -17.81 3.06
C GLN A 599 15.08 -17.19 4.45
N LYS A 600 15.56 -17.85 5.49
CA LYS A 600 15.58 -17.29 6.84
C LYS A 600 16.91 -16.58 7.11
N TRP A 601 16.84 -15.33 7.50
CA TRP A 601 17.99 -14.48 7.84
C TRP A 601 17.96 -14.15 9.33
N THR A 602 19.02 -14.48 10.06
CA THR A 602 19.10 -14.28 11.50
C THR A 602 20.04 -13.12 11.83
N GLY A 603 19.54 -12.14 12.58
CA GLY A 603 20.28 -10.95 12.99
C GLY A 603 21.15 -11.16 14.23
N PRO A 604 21.99 -10.16 14.58
CA PRO A 604 22.81 -10.19 15.80
C PRO A 604 21.98 -10.26 17.09
N ASP A 605 20.73 -9.80 17.03
CA ASP A 605 19.73 -9.85 18.10
C ASP A 605 18.96 -11.19 18.15
N GLN A 606 19.40 -12.20 17.39
CA GLN A 606 18.74 -13.50 17.22
C GLN A 606 17.33 -13.43 16.62
N ARG A 607 16.88 -12.26 16.12
CA ARG A 607 15.60 -12.17 15.42
C ARG A 607 15.77 -12.68 13.99
N ALA A 608 14.78 -13.47 13.55
CA ALA A 608 14.74 -14.01 12.20
C ALA A 608 13.83 -13.18 11.28
N PHE A 609 14.32 -12.85 10.10
CA PHE A 609 13.56 -12.30 8.99
C PHE A 609 13.38 -13.35 7.90
N ILE A 610 12.16 -13.51 7.38
CA ILE A 610 11.87 -14.46 6.31
C ILE A 610 11.80 -13.70 4.98
N LEU A 611 12.82 -13.89 4.14
CA LEU A 611 12.89 -13.31 2.80
C LEU A 611 12.25 -14.26 1.76
N PRO A 612 11.18 -13.86 1.06
CA PRO A 612 10.56 -14.67 0.01
C PRO A 612 11.39 -14.81 -1.25
N THR A 613 11.09 -15.82 -2.08
CA THR A 613 11.76 -16.00 -3.36
C THR A 613 11.39 -14.98 -4.42
N ARG A 614 10.17 -14.45 -4.33
CA ARG A 614 9.61 -13.48 -5.27
C ARG A 614 10.54 -12.28 -5.42
N ASP A 615 10.78 -11.88 -6.67
CA ASP A 615 11.58 -10.71 -7.02
C ASP A 615 10.76 -9.77 -7.93
N PRO A 616 10.65 -8.48 -7.58
CA PRO A 616 11.04 -7.84 -6.32
C PRO A 616 10.19 -8.35 -5.17
N VAL A 617 10.61 -7.99 -3.96
CA VAL A 617 9.80 -8.27 -2.78
C VAL A 617 8.48 -7.49 -2.84
N SER A 618 7.43 -8.03 -2.23
CA SER A 618 6.17 -7.27 -2.09
C SER A 618 6.34 -6.07 -1.15
N THR A 619 5.50 -5.04 -1.31
CA THR A 619 5.48 -3.86 -0.43
C THR A 619 5.33 -4.24 1.05
N GLY A 620 4.50 -5.24 1.36
CA GLY A 620 4.35 -5.75 2.72
C GLY A 620 5.65 -6.34 3.28
N VAL A 621 6.40 -7.09 2.46
CA VAL A 621 7.69 -7.66 2.85
C VAL A 621 8.70 -6.56 3.10
N PHE A 622 8.79 -5.55 2.23
CA PHE A 622 9.69 -4.43 2.44
C PHE A 622 9.32 -3.62 3.69
N LYS A 623 8.04 -3.33 3.92
CA LYS A 623 7.58 -2.68 5.17
C LYS A 623 7.96 -3.50 6.42
N THR A 624 7.81 -4.83 6.33
CA THR A 624 8.19 -5.73 7.44
C THR A 624 9.71 -5.77 7.63
N PHE A 625 10.49 -5.68 6.56
CA PHE A 625 11.95 -5.55 6.65
C PHE A 625 12.35 -4.25 7.34
N LEU A 626 11.77 -3.11 6.93
CA LEU A 626 12.03 -1.79 7.53
C LEU A 626 11.74 -1.81 9.04
N HIS A 627 10.59 -2.37 9.42
CA HIS A 627 10.24 -2.59 10.82
C HIS A 627 11.22 -3.54 11.53
N HIS A 628 11.62 -4.63 10.87
CA HIS A 628 12.57 -5.59 11.41
C HIS A 628 13.91 -4.91 11.73
N VAL A 629 14.47 -4.11 10.84
CA VAL A 629 15.74 -3.42 11.08
C VAL A 629 15.60 -2.09 11.85
N GLY A 630 14.38 -1.66 12.15
CA GLY A 630 14.09 -0.50 12.99
C GLY A 630 14.31 0.85 12.31
N ILE A 631 14.08 0.93 10.99
CA ILE A 631 14.22 2.17 10.20
C ILE A 631 12.96 2.44 9.38
N ASP A 632 12.78 3.69 8.95
CA ASP A 632 11.75 4.05 7.98
C ASP A 632 12.27 3.96 6.52
N LYS A 633 11.35 4.11 5.56
CA LYS A 633 11.65 4.08 4.13
C LYS A 633 12.59 5.20 3.70
N ALA A 634 12.48 6.40 4.28
CA ALA A 634 13.29 7.54 3.91
C ALA A 634 14.75 7.34 4.34
N THR A 635 14.96 6.83 5.55
CA THR A 635 16.24 6.39 6.10
C THR A 635 16.84 5.28 5.23
N TYR A 636 16.06 4.26 4.84
CA TYR A 636 16.55 3.21 3.95
C TYR A 636 17.07 3.78 2.62
N VAL A 637 16.26 4.59 1.95
CA VAL A 637 16.59 5.15 0.63
C VAL A 637 17.78 6.12 0.71
N ARG A 638 17.85 6.97 1.74
CA ARG A 638 18.86 8.03 1.84
C ARG A 638 20.18 7.59 2.48
N GLN A 639 20.15 6.61 3.38
CA GLN A 639 21.31 6.25 4.21
C GLN A 639 21.77 4.81 4.03
N VAL A 640 20.85 3.87 3.78
CA VAL A 640 21.23 2.45 3.66
C VAL A 640 21.59 2.12 2.22
N ARG A 641 20.66 2.35 1.29
CA ARG A 641 20.78 1.98 -0.13
C ARG A 641 22.05 2.50 -0.82
N PRO A 642 22.52 3.74 -0.58
CA PRO A 642 23.77 4.22 -1.16
C PRO A 642 25.04 3.49 -0.67
N ASN A 643 24.92 2.70 0.40
CA ASN A 643 26.02 1.96 1.05
C ASN A 643 25.91 0.43 0.87
N LEU A 644 25.04 -0.05 -0.04
CA LEU A 644 24.84 -1.48 -0.38
C LEU A 644 25.59 -1.89 -1.64
#